data_AF-A0A848L4Q3-F1
#
_entry.id   AF-A0A848L4Q3-F1
#
_cell.length_a   1.000
_cell.length_b   1.000
_cell.length_c   1.000
_cell.angle_alpha   90.00
_cell.angle_beta   90.00
_cell.angle_gamma   90.00
#
_symmetry.space_group_name_H-M   'P 1'
#
loop_
_entity.id
_entity.type
_entity.pdbx_description
1 polymer ?
#
loop_
_entity_poly.entity_id
_entity_poly.type
_entity_poly.pdbx_seq_one_letter_code
_entity_poly.pdbx_strand_id
1 'polypeptide(L)'
;MHFRANNWVSLSALLLLLVTPLTASAVTFVNRGAQVGPRDVSSGQTVGFFIGIQSPEAVANVTLHFEIRPYNAATGVISSSAVYRKTVTGQNFASGETKEFNWGYTIDSNMVTGDYLWFTRATNATGSVVYFEAGRIVSNYTFHVNGVPAKRYVRGINLMDLGNAGGVLPGTYGTTYSKPSYNSLRFLKDQGGHTVVRIPFIWERIQPELGKPLNAQYLDLLLQTLKDANAAGLKVIVDMHNYGHYTNRGGVKLPFGAAGAPTPAQYAQAWSLIAAAIKAVPEAAAAVYAYDIMNEPHDLLPAEGTLLSPVSISNFETGTQGWLAQASESVVWESRNAQGSLKLTGTGTADHLVFGARLYASTQRTTSTQGRSFQAKVFVPTSTPGFVRARMVMSSSDWSTNFFSEEFPITKGVEHRVYFTPDATLWTTYRALGIQFIVDGTTGTAPHVFYVDQLNQGTRSGNLTAAQQWERYSQEVVNTLRNTNKDTTLVMVEGYSWASAEQWPTHHPRKWITDSANNIMYHAHIYMDSLDFPEYPDDGGGKYRSAHSVYLAEARRKGHASVGAYTISRVKPFTDWVAAQGTQGFIGEYGWPSTQMKPGDNGAWEADGDEFLRFLDGIGMGATMWASGSWEKLPACNILNAYELEPRYTRLSQAAVLERHPGKP
;
A
#
# COMPACT_ATOMS: atom_id res chain seq x y z
N MET A 1 13.61 40.86 45.80
CA MET A 1 13.58 40.61 44.34
C MET A 1 12.48 39.60 44.07
N HIS A 2 11.41 40.00 43.38
CA HIS A 2 10.32 39.10 43.00
C HIS A 2 10.80 38.11 41.93
N PHE A 3 10.70 36.81 42.20
CA PHE A 3 10.83 35.77 41.18
C PHE A 3 9.44 35.36 40.70
N ARG A 4 9.16 35.57 39.41
CA ARG A 4 7.98 35.01 38.74
C ARG A 4 8.14 33.50 38.60
N ALA A 5 7.11 32.76 39.00
CA ALA A 5 7.04 31.31 38.87
C ALA A 5 6.75 30.92 37.41
N ASN A 6 7.60 30.08 36.82
CA ASN A 6 7.30 29.25 35.65
C ASN A 6 8.03 27.90 35.85
N ASN A 7 7.24 26.81 35.83
CA ASN A 7 7.63 25.39 35.76
C ASN A 7 8.77 24.91 36.69
N TRP A 8 8.45 24.62 37.95
CA TRP A 8 9.32 23.87 38.85
C TRP A 8 8.90 22.40 38.93
N VAL A 9 9.90 21.51 38.93
CA VAL A 9 9.78 20.16 39.53
C VAL A 9 9.38 20.32 41.00
N SER A 10 8.55 19.43 41.54
CA SER A 10 8.15 19.51 42.95
C SER A 10 9.40 19.50 43.86
N LEU A 11 9.41 20.39 44.86
CA LEU A 11 10.47 20.50 45.87
C LEU A 11 10.84 19.13 46.49
N SER A 12 9.88 18.21 46.51
CA SER A 12 9.96 16.85 47.03
C SER A 12 10.99 15.97 46.29
N ALA A 13 11.13 16.12 44.96
CA ALA A 13 12.12 15.35 44.18
C ALA A 13 13.55 15.89 44.37
N LEU A 14 13.69 17.18 44.68
CA LEU A 14 14.98 17.81 44.98
C LEU A 14 15.55 17.37 46.33
N LEU A 15 14.68 17.11 47.31
CA LEU A 15 15.06 16.72 48.67
C LEU A 15 15.59 15.28 48.77
N LEU A 16 15.18 14.37 47.86
CA LEU A 16 15.57 12.96 47.91
C LEU A 16 17.05 12.70 47.55
N LEU A 17 17.76 13.69 46.99
CA LEU A 17 19.16 13.58 46.54
C LEU A 17 20.17 14.21 47.52
N LEU A 18 19.71 14.88 48.58
CA LEU A 18 20.57 15.60 49.54
C LEU A 18 20.46 14.96 50.93
N VAL A 19 21.38 14.04 51.26
CA VAL A 19 21.50 13.44 52.60
C VAL A 19 22.44 14.24 53.52
N THR A 20 22.87 15.44 53.12
CA THR A 20 23.81 16.27 53.90
C THR A 20 23.40 17.75 53.91
N PRO A 21 23.47 18.45 55.05
CA PRO A 21 23.10 19.86 55.14
C PRO A 21 24.06 20.74 54.33
N LEU A 22 23.49 21.67 53.56
CA LEU A 22 24.24 22.71 52.84
C LEU A 22 24.75 23.74 53.86
N THR A 23 26.06 23.95 53.94
CA THR A 23 26.64 25.04 54.75
C THR A 23 26.49 26.39 54.02
N ALA A 24 26.33 27.46 54.79
CA ALA A 24 26.03 28.83 54.32
C ALA A 24 27.11 29.51 53.43
N SER A 25 28.13 28.77 53.01
CA SER A 25 29.19 29.18 52.08
C SER A 25 29.17 28.39 50.75
N ALA A 26 28.01 27.86 50.34
CA ALA A 26 27.84 27.23 49.02
C ALA A 26 27.86 28.30 47.91
N VAL A 27 29.06 28.66 47.49
CA VAL A 27 29.41 29.57 46.39
C VAL A 27 28.76 29.09 45.09
N THR A 28 27.81 29.85 44.56
CA THR A 28 26.95 29.50 43.43
C THR A 28 27.73 29.54 42.11
N PHE A 29 28.20 28.41 41.59
CA PHE A 29 28.60 28.38 40.18
C PHE A 29 27.37 28.69 39.29
N VAL A 30 27.59 29.37 38.17
CA VAL A 30 26.53 29.80 37.25
C VAL A 30 26.79 29.20 35.87
N ASN A 31 25.76 28.58 35.30
CA ASN A 31 25.79 28.11 33.93
C ASN A 31 25.70 29.28 32.94
N ARG A 32 26.66 29.37 32.01
CA ARG A 32 26.73 30.42 30.99
C ARG A 32 26.34 29.95 29.59
N GLY A 33 26.00 28.68 29.43
CA GLY A 33 25.50 28.10 28.19
C GLY A 33 25.59 26.58 28.22
N ALA A 34 24.54 25.91 27.74
CA ALA A 34 24.58 24.48 27.50
C ALA A 34 23.76 24.10 26.27
N GLN A 35 24.26 23.13 25.53
CA GLN A 35 23.59 22.58 24.35
C GLN A 35 23.88 21.09 24.23
N VAL A 36 22.79 20.33 24.05
CA VAL A 36 22.82 18.94 23.63
C VAL A 36 22.42 18.87 22.16
N GLY A 37 23.18 18.10 21.39
CA GLY A 37 22.82 17.77 20.01
C GLY A 37 23.39 16.42 19.60
N PRO A 38 22.76 15.69 18.67
CA PRO A 38 21.38 15.84 18.22
C PRO A 38 20.38 15.46 19.32
N ARG A 39 19.12 15.88 19.15
CA ARG A 39 18.05 15.66 20.15
C ARG A 39 17.42 14.29 20.07
N ASP A 40 17.29 13.74 18.88
CA ASP A 40 16.83 12.37 18.66
C ASP A 40 18.02 11.56 18.16
N VAL A 41 18.32 10.48 18.86
CA VAL A 41 19.51 9.65 18.60
C VAL A 41 19.15 8.17 18.56
N SER A 42 19.75 7.43 17.65
CA SER A 42 19.69 5.97 17.62
C SER A 42 20.95 5.36 18.22
N SER A 43 20.90 4.07 18.55
CA SER A 43 22.10 3.32 18.92
C SER A 43 23.25 3.54 17.93
N GLY A 44 24.46 3.74 18.45
CA GLY A 44 25.68 3.98 17.68
C GLY A 44 25.89 5.44 17.27
N GLN A 45 24.92 6.34 17.44
CA GLN A 45 25.12 7.77 17.22
C GLN A 45 25.80 8.43 18.41
N THR A 46 26.58 9.50 18.17
CA THR A 46 27.24 10.25 19.25
C THR A 46 26.48 11.54 19.53
N VAL A 47 26.04 11.71 20.78
CA VAL A 47 25.47 12.95 21.31
C VAL A 47 26.58 13.82 21.89
N GLY A 48 26.67 15.06 21.43
CA GLY A 48 27.54 16.09 21.97
C GLY A 48 26.86 16.85 23.11
N PHE A 49 27.65 17.21 24.12
CA PHE A 49 27.25 18.05 25.25
C PHE A 49 28.29 19.13 25.48
N PHE A 50 27.84 20.38 25.42
CA PHE A 50 28.61 21.56 25.80
C PHE A 50 28.04 22.15 27.09
N ILE A 51 28.91 22.58 28.01
CA ILE A 51 28.55 23.35 29.19
C ILE A 51 29.62 24.37 29.57
N GLY A 52 29.21 25.62 29.80
CA GLY A 52 30.03 26.69 30.37
C GLY A 52 29.72 26.89 31.86
N ILE A 53 30.71 26.67 32.72
CA ILE A 53 30.60 26.75 34.18
C ILE A 53 31.39 27.96 34.67
N GLN A 54 30.73 28.94 35.29
CA GLN A 54 31.38 30.10 35.90
C GLN A 54 31.44 29.99 37.42
N SER A 55 32.60 30.28 38.03
CA SER A 55 32.70 30.44 39.48
C SER A 55 32.68 31.93 39.86
N PRO A 56 31.84 32.37 40.82
CA PRO A 56 31.82 33.78 41.24
C PRO A 56 33.02 34.14 42.14
N GLU A 57 33.66 33.16 42.79
CA GLU A 57 34.83 33.35 43.66
C GLU A 57 35.99 32.47 43.23
N ALA A 58 37.20 32.78 43.70
CA ALA A 58 38.36 31.94 43.42
C ALA A 58 38.28 30.64 44.23
N VAL A 59 38.34 29.48 43.57
CA VAL A 59 38.25 28.16 44.21
C VAL A 59 39.21 27.18 43.54
N ALA A 60 39.93 26.41 44.35
CA ALA A 60 40.91 25.43 43.89
C ALA A 60 40.46 23.99 44.16
N ASN A 61 41.01 23.05 43.38
CA ASN A 61 40.80 21.60 43.55
C ASN A 61 39.32 21.17 43.47
N VAL A 62 38.57 21.77 42.55
CA VAL A 62 37.18 21.39 42.25
C VAL A 62 37.17 20.11 41.42
N THR A 63 36.26 19.20 41.79
CA THR A 63 35.93 18.00 41.01
C THR A 63 34.54 18.17 40.40
N LEU A 64 34.44 17.98 39.09
CA LEU A 64 33.20 18.05 38.33
C LEU A 64 32.79 16.62 37.91
N HIS A 65 31.52 16.28 38.14
CA HIS A 65 30.89 15.04 37.75
C HIS A 65 29.80 15.33 36.72
N PHE A 66 29.86 14.63 35.60
CA PHE A 66 28.88 14.68 34.52
C PHE A 66 28.27 13.30 34.36
N GLU A 67 26.96 13.23 34.29
CA GLU A 67 26.24 11.98 34.21
C GLU A 67 25.13 12.05 33.16
N ILE A 68 24.85 10.94 32.50
CA ILE A 68 23.61 10.79 31.72
C ILE A 68 22.68 9.92 32.54
N ARG A 69 21.45 10.38 32.73
CA ARG A 69 20.42 9.69 33.51
C ARG A 69 19.12 9.60 32.71
N PRO A 70 18.39 8.48 32.77
CA PRO A 70 17.02 8.40 32.28
C PRO A 70 16.16 9.50 32.92
N TYR A 71 15.33 10.12 32.10
CA TYR A 71 14.45 11.22 32.47
C TYR A 71 13.05 10.96 31.92
N ASN A 72 12.03 11.21 32.72
CA ASN A 72 10.64 11.15 32.27
C ASN A 72 10.09 12.57 32.12
N ALA A 73 9.95 13.03 30.87
CA ALA A 73 9.49 14.38 30.57
C ALA A 73 8.08 14.69 31.06
N ALA A 74 7.19 13.69 31.11
CA ALA A 74 5.81 13.87 31.54
C ALA A 74 5.66 14.06 33.06
N THR A 75 6.52 13.42 33.84
CA THR A 75 6.46 13.43 35.32
C THR A 75 7.55 14.28 35.96
N GLY A 76 8.57 14.68 35.20
CA GLY A 76 9.73 15.42 35.70
C GLY A 76 10.71 14.58 36.53
N VAL A 77 10.53 13.25 36.60
CA VAL A 77 11.35 12.36 37.42
C VAL A 77 12.68 12.04 36.73
N ILE A 78 13.79 12.17 37.46
CA ILE A 78 15.14 11.80 37.02
C ILE A 78 15.55 10.52 37.77
N SER A 79 16.08 9.54 37.04
CA SER A 79 16.56 8.29 37.64
C SER A 79 17.71 8.53 38.63
N SER A 80 17.70 7.82 39.75
CA SER A 80 18.80 7.77 40.73
C SER A 80 20.03 7.01 40.20
N SER A 81 19.86 6.23 39.13
CA SER A 81 20.94 5.50 38.45
C SER A 81 21.36 6.21 37.16
N ALA A 82 22.65 6.49 37.01
CA ALA A 82 23.23 7.00 35.78
C ALA A 82 23.62 5.86 34.84
N VAL A 83 23.38 6.06 33.54
CA VAL A 83 23.81 5.15 32.47
C VAL A 83 25.22 5.47 31.97
N TYR A 84 25.68 6.70 32.20
CA TYR A 84 27.04 7.13 31.89
C TYR A 84 27.56 8.10 32.96
N ARG A 85 28.86 8.07 33.23
CA ARG A 85 29.53 9.00 34.16
C ARG A 85 30.89 9.44 33.61
N LYS A 86 31.19 10.72 33.80
CA LYS A 86 32.51 11.33 33.55
C LYS A 86 32.88 12.21 34.73
N THR A 87 34.13 12.13 35.18
CA THR A 87 34.65 12.96 36.26
C THR A 87 35.90 13.72 35.81
N VAL A 88 36.00 14.99 36.19
CA VAL A 88 37.14 15.87 35.94
C VAL A 88 37.59 16.46 37.26
N THR A 89 38.80 16.14 37.70
CA THR A 89 39.35 16.58 38.99
C THR A 89 40.31 17.77 38.83
N GLY A 90 40.68 18.38 39.96
CA GLY A 90 41.79 19.35 40.02
C GLY A 90 41.50 20.69 39.32
N GLN A 91 40.23 21.07 39.14
CA GLN A 91 39.88 22.31 38.46
C GLN A 91 40.03 23.50 39.41
N ASN A 92 40.80 24.49 38.99
CA ASN A 92 40.95 25.77 39.68
C ASN A 92 40.22 26.86 38.91
N PHE A 93 39.43 27.69 39.58
CA PHE A 93 38.74 28.84 39.01
C PHE A 93 39.24 30.12 39.70
N ALA A 94 39.51 31.16 38.93
CA ALA A 94 39.57 32.52 39.44
C ALA A 94 38.16 33.09 39.66
N SER A 95 38.04 34.13 40.49
CA SER A 95 36.77 34.81 40.72
C SER A 95 36.23 35.39 39.40
N GLY A 96 35.00 34.99 39.04
CA GLY A 96 34.34 35.37 37.80
C GLY A 96 34.77 34.55 36.58
N GLU A 97 35.68 33.58 36.69
CA GLU A 97 36.16 32.78 35.57
C GLU A 97 35.08 31.80 35.09
N THR A 98 34.86 31.75 33.77
CA THR A 98 34.05 30.72 33.10
C THR A 98 34.96 29.72 32.43
N LYS A 99 34.76 28.43 32.71
CA LYS A 99 35.38 27.33 31.98
C LYS A 99 34.37 26.57 31.17
N GLU A 100 34.75 26.25 29.94
CA GLU A 100 33.91 25.52 29.01
C GLU A 100 34.34 24.07 28.93
N PHE A 101 33.34 23.19 28.83
CA PHE A 101 33.53 21.77 28.70
C PHE A 101 32.69 21.24 27.54
N ASN A 102 33.29 20.40 26.70
CA ASN A 102 32.64 19.80 25.54
C ASN A 102 32.98 18.31 25.45
N TRP A 103 31.96 17.45 25.41
CA TRP A 103 32.13 16.00 25.34
C TRP A 103 31.13 15.34 24.40
N GLY A 104 31.56 14.25 23.75
CA GLY A 104 30.69 13.33 23.03
C GLY A 104 30.43 12.06 23.85
N TYR A 105 29.22 11.51 23.74
CA TYR A 105 28.83 10.20 24.25
C TYR A 105 28.16 9.40 23.13
N THR A 106 28.64 8.19 22.84
CA THR A 106 28.02 7.30 21.85
C THR A 106 26.91 6.47 22.50
N ILE A 107 25.73 6.42 21.88
CA ILE A 107 24.56 5.72 22.41
C ILE A 107 24.77 4.21 22.36
N ASP A 108 24.83 3.57 23.52
CA ASP A 108 24.96 2.13 23.64
C ASP A 108 23.74 1.40 23.02
N SER A 109 23.99 0.22 22.47
CA SER A 109 22.96 -0.63 21.83
C SER A 109 21.92 -1.22 22.79
N ASN A 110 22.17 -1.13 24.09
CA ASN A 110 21.25 -1.58 25.13
C ASN A 110 20.46 -0.42 25.78
N MET A 111 20.64 0.84 25.34
CA MET A 111 19.84 1.94 25.86
C MET A 111 18.38 1.77 25.44
N VAL A 112 17.48 1.81 26.41
CA VAL A 112 16.03 1.70 26.17
C VAL A 112 15.49 3.00 25.57
N THR A 113 14.46 2.89 24.73
CA THR A 113 13.77 4.05 24.16
C THR A 113 13.26 4.97 25.27
N GLY A 114 13.52 6.27 25.15
CA GLY A 114 13.08 7.26 26.14
C GLY A 114 13.99 8.49 26.21
N ASP A 115 13.62 9.44 27.07
CA ASP A 115 14.39 10.66 27.26
C ASP A 115 15.53 10.46 28.28
N TYR A 116 16.63 11.14 28.02
CA TYR A 116 17.82 11.15 28.85
C TYR A 116 18.27 12.59 29.09
N LEU A 117 18.82 12.84 30.28
CA LEU A 117 19.26 14.14 30.75
C LEU A 117 20.76 14.11 31.05
N TRP A 118 21.49 15.13 30.59
CA TRP A 118 22.82 15.46 31.10
C TRP A 118 22.74 16.16 32.46
N PHE A 119 23.38 15.58 33.46
CA PHE A 119 23.40 16.03 34.84
C PHE A 119 24.83 16.43 35.25
N THR A 120 24.99 17.58 35.91
CA THR A 120 26.30 18.09 36.35
C THR A 120 26.32 18.39 37.85
N ARG A 121 27.38 17.96 38.55
CA ARG A 121 27.62 18.23 39.98
C ARG A 121 29.08 18.62 40.20
N ALA A 122 29.35 19.57 41.10
CA ALA A 122 30.72 19.86 41.54
C ALA A 122 30.93 19.63 43.04
N THR A 123 32.10 19.14 43.39
CA THR A 123 32.57 18.95 44.76
C THR A 123 33.91 19.65 44.97
N ASN A 124 34.17 20.13 46.18
CA ASN A 124 35.48 20.67 46.56
C ASN A 124 36.44 19.55 46.99
N ALA A 125 37.64 19.94 47.40
CA ALA A 125 38.67 19.02 47.88
C ALA A 125 38.25 18.14 49.09
N THR A 126 37.25 18.56 49.88
CA THR A 126 36.73 17.78 51.01
C THR A 126 35.55 16.87 50.62
N GLY A 127 35.20 16.82 49.33
CA GLY A 127 34.06 16.06 48.81
C GLY A 127 32.70 16.72 49.07
N SER A 128 32.68 17.90 49.69
CA SER A 128 31.46 18.67 49.94
C SER A 128 30.95 19.25 48.62
N VAL A 129 29.63 19.22 48.41
CA VAL A 129 29.01 19.78 47.22
C VAL A 129 29.14 21.30 47.26
N VAL A 130 29.87 21.85 46.30
CA VAL A 130 30.03 23.30 46.11
C VAL A 130 29.27 23.81 44.89
N TYR A 131 28.68 22.91 44.11
CA TYR A 131 27.75 23.23 43.03
C TYR A 131 26.68 22.15 42.89
N PHE A 132 25.43 22.59 42.81
CA PHE A 132 24.32 21.75 42.38
C PHE A 132 23.53 22.48 41.30
N GLU A 133 23.55 21.95 40.09
CA GLU A 133 22.59 22.31 39.06
C GLU A 133 21.94 21.01 38.57
N ALA A 134 20.89 20.57 39.27
CA ALA A 134 19.77 19.99 38.55
C ALA A 134 19.14 21.18 37.81
N GLY A 135 19.51 21.34 36.54
CA GLY A 135 19.18 22.52 35.74
C GLY A 135 17.73 22.93 35.90
N ARG A 136 17.48 24.21 35.65
CA ARG A 136 16.24 24.59 34.97
C ARG A 136 16.00 23.50 33.92
N ILE A 137 14.98 22.67 34.09
CA ILE A 137 14.68 21.60 33.13
C ILE A 137 14.12 22.30 31.89
N VAL A 138 15.04 22.80 31.09
CA VAL A 138 14.80 23.31 29.75
C VAL A 138 15.37 22.28 28.80
N SER A 139 14.73 22.21 27.65
CA SER A 139 14.99 21.28 26.56
C SER A 139 16.51 21.12 26.27
N ASN A 140 17.36 22.12 26.48
CA ASN A 140 18.78 22.13 26.09
C ASN A 140 19.70 21.05 26.72
N TYR A 141 19.25 20.29 27.72
CA TYR A 141 20.02 19.20 28.37
C TYR A 141 19.53 17.79 28.05
N THR A 142 18.45 17.67 27.27
CA THR A 142 17.80 16.39 27.02
C THR A 142 17.99 15.91 25.59
N PHE A 143 18.12 14.59 25.44
CA PHE A 143 18.04 13.88 24.16
C PHE A 143 17.17 12.63 24.31
N HIS A 144 16.54 12.20 23.23
CA HIS A 144 15.68 11.05 23.13
C HIS A 144 16.43 9.92 22.42
N VAL A 145 16.52 8.75 23.07
CA VAL A 145 17.03 7.54 22.41
C VAL A 145 15.87 6.84 21.71
N ASN A 146 16.01 6.64 20.41
CA ASN A 146 15.16 5.77 19.61
C ASN A 146 15.77 4.36 19.60
N GLY A 147 15.17 3.42 20.34
CA GLY A 147 15.61 2.01 20.39
C GLY A 147 15.36 1.21 19.11
N VAL A 148 14.98 1.88 18.01
CA VAL A 148 14.81 1.27 16.69
C VAL A 148 15.90 1.86 15.78
N PRO A 149 16.67 1.05 15.03
CA PRO A 149 17.55 1.55 13.98
C PRO A 149 16.80 2.51 13.07
N ALA A 150 17.45 3.58 12.60
CA ALA A 150 16.84 4.50 11.65
C ALA A 150 16.25 3.72 10.47
N LYS A 151 14.92 3.72 10.35
CA LYS A 151 14.23 2.99 9.30
C LYS A 151 14.60 3.61 7.96
N ARG A 152 15.13 2.80 7.04
CA ARG A 152 15.45 3.24 5.68
C ARG A 152 14.21 3.15 4.81
N TYR A 153 13.89 4.22 4.10
CA TYR A 153 12.77 4.28 3.18
C TYR A 153 12.99 5.36 2.12
N VAL A 154 12.39 5.18 0.95
CA VAL A 154 12.45 6.16 -0.14
C VAL A 154 11.15 6.95 -0.23
N ARG A 155 11.27 8.21 -0.67
CA ARG A 155 10.15 9.10 -1.01
C ARG A 155 10.30 9.57 -2.45
N GLY A 156 9.19 9.68 -3.15
CA GLY A 156 9.20 10.00 -4.56
C GLY A 156 7.85 10.40 -5.13
N ILE A 157 7.76 10.35 -6.45
CA ILE A 157 6.59 10.75 -7.22
C ILE A 157 6.40 9.86 -8.46
N ASN A 158 5.15 9.64 -8.87
CA ASN A 158 4.79 8.97 -10.11
C ASN A 158 4.89 9.93 -11.29
N LEU A 159 5.52 9.51 -12.38
CA LEU A 159 5.60 10.27 -13.64
C LEU A 159 4.89 9.50 -14.74
N MET A 160 3.65 9.90 -15.03
CA MET A 160 2.77 9.12 -15.91
C MET A 160 3.22 9.06 -17.37
N ASP A 161 4.21 9.86 -17.77
CA ASP A 161 4.75 10.06 -19.12
C ASP A 161 4.60 8.87 -20.09
N LEU A 162 5.33 7.77 -19.86
CA LEU A 162 5.31 6.62 -20.77
C LEU A 162 3.98 5.82 -20.67
N GLY A 163 3.34 5.86 -19.51
CA GLY A 163 2.09 5.21 -19.18
C GLY A 163 0.82 5.95 -19.65
N ASN A 164 0.91 7.13 -20.27
CA ASN A 164 -0.30 7.88 -20.63
C ASN A 164 -1.18 7.16 -21.63
N ALA A 165 -2.45 7.56 -21.69
CA ALA A 165 -3.34 7.25 -22.81
C ALA A 165 -3.35 5.76 -23.16
N GLY A 166 -3.35 4.87 -22.14
CA GLY A 166 -3.32 3.41 -22.33
C GLY A 166 -4.50 2.88 -23.15
N GLY A 167 -5.59 3.64 -23.27
CA GLY A 167 -6.72 3.33 -24.16
C GLY A 167 -6.47 3.62 -25.65
N VAL A 168 -5.36 4.28 -26.01
CA VAL A 168 -4.98 4.57 -27.40
C VAL A 168 -3.72 3.76 -27.74
N LEU A 169 -3.92 2.62 -28.40
CA LEU A 169 -2.88 1.64 -28.70
C LEU A 169 -2.61 1.55 -30.22
N PRO A 170 -1.33 1.55 -30.66
CA PRO A 170 -0.13 1.77 -29.84
C PRO A 170 0.05 3.23 -29.39
N GLY A 171 -0.67 4.17 -30.01
CA GLY A 171 -0.46 5.60 -29.86
C GLY A 171 0.83 6.08 -30.54
N THR A 172 1.05 7.40 -30.53
CA THR A 172 2.20 8.09 -31.12
C THR A 172 2.96 8.87 -30.06
N TYR A 173 4.28 8.63 -29.93
CA TYR A 173 5.16 9.39 -29.05
C TYR A 173 5.18 10.87 -29.44
N GLY A 174 5.12 11.77 -28.45
CA GLY A 174 5.03 13.22 -28.65
C GLY A 174 3.61 13.73 -28.96
N THR A 175 2.63 12.84 -29.07
CA THR A 175 1.21 13.21 -29.25
C THR A 175 0.33 12.58 -28.17
N THR A 176 0.26 11.24 -28.10
CA THR A 176 -0.55 10.54 -27.10
C THR A 176 0.18 10.26 -25.80
N TYR A 177 1.51 10.17 -25.82
CA TYR A 177 2.34 9.95 -24.64
C TYR A 177 3.72 10.60 -24.84
N SER A 178 4.45 10.80 -23.75
CA SER A 178 5.76 11.45 -23.71
C SER A 178 6.77 10.60 -22.92
N LYS A 179 7.96 11.15 -22.72
CA LYS A 179 8.90 10.68 -21.70
C LYS A 179 9.32 11.88 -20.84
N PRO A 180 9.69 11.69 -19.57
CA PRO A 180 10.23 12.78 -18.76
C PRO A 180 11.51 13.34 -19.39
N SER A 181 11.69 14.66 -19.31
CA SER A 181 12.94 15.31 -19.71
C SER A 181 13.99 15.15 -18.60
N TYR A 182 15.28 15.19 -18.97
CA TYR A 182 16.37 15.23 -17.99
C TYR A 182 16.19 16.40 -17.01
N ASN A 183 15.79 17.58 -17.51
CA ASN A 183 15.58 18.77 -16.67
C ASN A 183 14.43 18.57 -15.68
N SER A 184 13.33 17.94 -16.07
CA SER A 184 12.24 17.58 -15.15
C SER A 184 12.71 16.64 -14.04
N LEU A 185 13.51 15.63 -14.39
CA LEU A 185 14.08 14.69 -13.43
C LEU A 185 15.06 15.40 -12.48
N ARG A 186 15.92 16.29 -12.99
CA ARG A 186 16.79 17.13 -12.16
C ARG A 186 16.02 18.05 -11.23
N PHE A 187 14.97 18.68 -11.74
CA PHE A 187 14.12 19.54 -10.93
C PHE A 187 13.49 18.77 -9.76
N LEU A 188 12.94 17.58 -10.01
CA LEU A 188 12.39 16.73 -8.96
C LEU A 188 13.46 16.29 -7.93
N LYS A 189 14.69 16.02 -8.37
CA LYS A 189 15.80 15.69 -7.48
C LYS A 189 16.24 16.87 -6.62
N ASP A 190 16.58 17.97 -7.27
CA ASP A 190 17.30 19.10 -6.66
C ASP A 190 16.35 20.03 -5.89
N GLN A 191 15.11 20.18 -6.35
CA GLN A 191 14.11 21.04 -5.70
C GLN A 191 13.04 20.26 -4.93
N GLY A 192 12.59 19.12 -5.46
CA GLY A 192 11.59 18.28 -4.81
C GLY A 192 12.14 17.36 -3.71
N GLY A 193 13.47 17.19 -3.62
CA GLY A 193 14.10 16.29 -2.65
C GLY A 193 13.80 14.81 -2.88
N HIS A 194 13.23 14.45 -4.03
CA HIS A 194 12.83 13.08 -4.34
C HIS A 194 14.05 12.15 -4.46
N THR A 195 13.89 10.92 -4.01
CA THR A 195 14.93 9.87 -4.05
C THR A 195 14.64 8.83 -5.13
N VAL A 196 13.36 8.65 -5.44
CA VAL A 196 12.87 7.71 -6.44
C VAL A 196 11.79 8.38 -7.29
N VAL A 197 11.64 7.95 -8.54
CA VAL A 197 10.46 8.21 -9.38
C VAL A 197 9.86 6.88 -9.80
N ARG A 198 8.53 6.77 -9.78
CA ARG A 198 7.82 5.63 -10.37
C ARG A 198 7.44 5.97 -11.80
N ILE A 199 7.86 5.13 -12.75
CA ILE A 199 7.67 5.33 -14.19
C ILE A 199 6.73 4.23 -14.72
N PRO A 200 5.42 4.51 -14.76
CA PRO A 200 4.43 3.73 -15.49
C PRO A 200 4.79 3.58 -16.98
N PHE A 201 4.64 2.37 -17.52
CA PHE A 201 4.69 2.06 -18.95
C PHE A 201 3.56 1.09 -19.33
N ILE A 202 3.18 1.04 -20.61
CA ILE A 202 2.08 0.20 -21.10
C ILE A 202 2.63 -1.10 -21.72
N TRP A 203 2.14 -2.25 -21.25
CA TRP A 203 2.54 -3.58 -21.72
C TRP A 203 2.32 -3.73 -23.22
N GLU A 204 1.16 -3.35 -23.74
CA GLU A 204 0.83 -3.45 -25.17
C GLU A 204 1.71 -2.57 -26.05
N ARG A 205 2.34 -1.52 -25.50
CA ARG A 205 3.32 -0.71 -26.23
C ARG A 205 4.70 -1.36 -26.23
N ILE A 206 5.14 -1.89 -25.10
CA ILE A 206 6.47 -2.54 -25.01
C ILE A 206 6.49 -3.93 -25.63
N GLN A 207 5.37 -4.66 -25.61
CA GLN A 207 5.20 -5.97 -26.23
C GLN A 207 3.81 -6.06 -26.89
N PRO A 208 3.65 -5.59 -28.14
CA PRO A 208 2.35 -5.54 -28.83
C PRO A 208 1.73 -6.90 -29.18
N GLU A 209 2.53 -7.97 -29.12
CA GLU A 209 2.07 -9.35 -29.30
C GLU A 209 2.72 -10.24 -28.24
N LEU A 210 1.89 -11.00 -27.54
CA LEU A 210 2.32 -11.90 -26.47
C LEU A 210 3.38 -12.90 -26.98
N GLY A 211 4.49 -12.99 -26.24
CA GLY A 211 5.60 -13.88 -26.53
C GLY A 211 6.44 -13.53 -27.77
N LYS A 212 6.17 -12.39 -28.40
CA LYS A 212 7.03 -11.81 -29.44
C LYS A 212 8.10 -10.89 -28.83
N PRO A 213 9.14 -10.51 -29.61
CA PRO A 213 10.13 -9.54 -29.17
C PRO A 213 9.50 -8.21 -28.74
N LEU A 214 10.21 -7.48 -27.87
CA LEU A 214 9.79 -6.15 -27.44
C LEU A 214 9.81 -5.15 -28.61
N ASN A 215 8.93 -4.17 -28.57
CA ASN A 215 8.94 -3.04 -29.48
C ASN A 215 10.20 -2.20 -29.24
N ALA A 216 11.11 -2.19 -30.22
CA ALA A 216 12.40 -1.53 -30.08
C ALA A 216 12.31 -0.01 -29.83
N GLN A 217 11.34 0.67 -30.44
CA GLN A 217 11.18 2.13 -30.27
C GLN A 217 10.70 2.48 -28.86
N TYR A 218 9.68 1.78 -28.37
CA TYR A 218 9.15 2.03 -27.03
C TYR A 218 10.12 1.58 -25.93
N LEU A 219 10.84 0.48 -26.15
CA LEU A 219 11.92 0.04 -25.28
C LEU A 219 13.05 1.09 -25.19
N ASP A 220 13.46 1.69 -26.31
CA ASP A 220 14.50 2.73 -26.31
C ASP A 220 14.08 3.96 -25.48
N LEU A 221 12.80 4.36 -25.54
CA LEU A 221 12.27 5.43 -24.70
C LEU A 221 12.34 5.11 -23.21
N LEU A 222 12.01 3.87 -22.81
CA LEU A 222 12.15 3.42 -21.43
C LEU A 222 13.62 3.43 -20.99
N LEU A 223 14.51 2.85 -21.80
CA LEU A 223 15.95 2.80 -21.50
C LEU A 223 16.56 4.20 -21.40
N GLN A 224 16.18 5.14 -22.27
CA GLN A 224 16.63 6.52 -22.21
C GLN A 224 16.10 7.23 -20.95
N THR A 225 14.85 6.98 -20.56
CA THR A 225 14.29 7.52 -19.30
C THR A 225 15.07 7.04 -18.08
N LEU A 226 15.46 5.75 -18.05
CA LEU A 226 16.30 5.20 -16.97
C LEU A 226 17.70 5.84 -16.96
N LYS A 227 18.33 6.02 -18.12
CA LYS A 227 19.64 6.71 -18.22
C LYS A 227 19.56 8.14 -17.73
N ASP A 228 18.52 8.88 -18.14
CA ASP A 228 18.31 10.28 -17.74
C ASP A 228 18.08 10.37 -16.22
N ALA A 229 17.32 9.43 -15.64
CA ALA A 229 17.11 9.36 -14.18
C ALA A 229 18.40 9.05 -13.42
N ASN A 230 19.22 8.11 -13.91
CA ASN A 230 20.52 7.82 -13.31
C ASN A 230 21.45 9.04 -13.36
N ALA A 231 21.54 9.72 -14.51
CA ALA A 231 22.30 10.96 -14.65
C ALA A 231 21.77 12.09 -13.75
N ALA A 232 20.47 12.07 -13.46
CA ALA A 232 19.84 12.99 -12.53
C ALA A 232 20.05 12.64 -11.05
N GLY A 233 20.63 11.49 -10.72
CA GLY A 233 20.79 11.03 -9.33
C GLY A 233 19.48 10.56 -8.69
N LEU A 234 18.52 10.12 -9.51
CA LEU A 234 17.28 9.49 -9.09
C LEU A 234 17.33 7.98 -9.34
N LYS A 235 16.62 7.23 -8.49
CA LYS A 235 16.30 5.83 -8.77
C LYS A 235 14.91 5.70 -9.39
N VAL A 236 14.64 4.57 -10.04
CA VAL A 236 13.39 4.33 -10.78
C VAL A 236 12.68 3.07 -10.33
N ILE A 237 11.40 3.18 -10.00
CA ILE A 237 10.46 2.05 -9.94
C ILE A 237 9.87 1.90 -11.34
N VAL A 238 10.11 0.76 -12.00
CA VAL A 238 9.63 0.49 -13.37
C VAL A 238 8.30 -0.24 -13.29
N ASP A 239 7.21 0.44 -13.64
CA ASP A 239 5.83 -0.02 -13.41
C ASP A 239 5.12 -0.43 -14.70
N MET A 240 4.67 -1.69 -14.78
CA MET A 240 3.76 -2.13 -15.85
C MET A 240 2.32 -1.73 -15.51
N HIS A 241 1.83 -0.69 -16.14
CA HIS A 241 0.61 0.00 -15.74
C HIS A 241 -0.66 -0.58 -16.39
N ASN A 242 -0.99 -1.84 -16.05
CA ASN A 242 -1.88 -2.69 -16.86
C ASN A 242 -3.06 -3.35 -16.13
N TYR A 243 -3.22 -3.20 -14.81
CA TYR A 243 -4.39 -3.68 -14.06
C TYR A 243 -4.60 -5.19 -14.04
N GLY A 244 -3.58 -5.98 -14.37
CA GLY A 244 -3.72 -7.43 -14.63
C GLY A 244 -4.51 -7.75 -15.90
N HIS A 245 -4.52 -6.82 -16.85
CA HIS A 245 -5.19 -6.95 -18.14
C HIS A 245 -4.22 -6.77 -19.31
N TYR A 246 -4.59 -7.32 -20.45
CA TYR A 246 -3.88 -7.11 -21.72
C TYR A 246 -4.88 -6.90 -22.87
N THR A 247 -4.66 -5.87 -23.66
CA THR A 247 -5.46 -5.56 -24.85
C THR A 247 -4.79 -6.16 -26.08
N ASN A 248 -5.46 -7.11 -26.73
CA ASN A 248 -4.90 -7.71 -27.94
C ASN A 248 -4.96 -6.74 -29.14
N ARG A 249 -4.31 -7.10 -30.26
CA ARG A 249 -4.33 -6.29 -31.49
C ARG A 249 -5.73 -6.05 -32.08
N GLY A 250 -6.71 -6.87 -31.71
CA GLY A 250 -8.11 -6.68 -32.08
C GLY A 250 -8.85 -5.65 -31.21
N GLY A 251 -8.18 -5.02 -30.24
CA GLY A 251 -8.76 -4.05 -29.32
C GLY A 251 -9.54 -4.69 -28.16
N VAL A 252 -9.47 -6.01 -27.98
CA VAL A 252 -10.17 -6.71 -26.90
C VAL A 252 -9.30 -6.69 -25.64
N LYS A 253 -9.80 -6.04 -24.58
CA LYS A 253 -9.20 -6.04 -23.25
C LYS A 253 -9.48 -7.37 -22.54
N LEU A 254 -8.43 -8.07 -22.13
CA LEU A 254 -8.51 -9.42 -21.58
C LEU A 254 -7.94 -9.44 -20.15
N PRO A 255 -8.77 -9.62 -19.10
CA PRO A 255 -8.28 -9.84 -17.74
C PRO A 255 -7.58 -11.18 -17.62
N PHE A 256 -6.60 -11.29 -16.72
CA PHE A 256 -6.00 -12.58 -16.40
C PHE A 256 -7.06 -13.62 -16.00
N GLY A 257 -6.83 -14.86 -16.45
CA GLY A 257 -7.79 -15.95 -16.32
C GLY A 257 -8.84 -16.03 -17.44
N ALA A 258 -9.05 -14.98 -18.24
CA ALA A 258 -9.99 -15.05 -19.37
C ALA A 258 -9.47 -15.88 -20.54
N ALA A 259 -10.42 -16.42 -21.33
CA ALA A 259 -10.08 -17.13 -22.55
C ALA A 259 -9.32 -16.22 -23.52
N GLY A 260 -8.15 -16.65 -23.96
CA GLY A 260 -7.26 -15.87 -24.83
C GLY A 260 -6.45 -14.78 -24.12
N ALA A 261 -6.64 -14.58 -22.81
CA ALA A 261 -5.80 -13.72 -22.00
C ALA A 261 -4.37 -14.28 -21.90
N PRO A 262 -3.37 -13.45 -21.52
CA PRO A 262 -2.02 -13.93 -21.28
C PRO A 262 -2.00 -15.05 -20.24
N THR A 263 -1.22 -16.09 -20.51
CA THR A 263 -0.89 -17.12 -19.51
C THR A 263 0.16 -16.57 -18.51
N PRO A 264 0.31 -17.18 -17.32
CA PRO A 264 1.39 -16.82 -16.40
C PRO A 264 2.77 -16.84 -17.05
N ALA A 265 3.04 -17.83 -17.91
CA ALA A 265 4.30 -17.95 -18.63
C ALA A 265 4.53 -16.82 -19.64
N GLN A 266 3.50 -16.39 -20.38
CA GLN A 266 3.62 -15.27 -21.32
C GLN A 266 3.85 -13.95 -20.58
N TYR A 267 3.18 -13.73 -19.46
CA TYR A 267 3.39 -12.58 -18.60
C TYR A 267 4.81 -12.56 -18.03
N ALA A 268 5.29 -13.68 -17.49
CA ALA A 268 6.65 -13.81 -16.98
C ALA A 268 7.72 -13.69 -18.07
N GLN A 269 7.45 -14.17 -19.28
CA GLN A 269 8.32 -13.98 -20.43
C GLN A 269 8.45 -12.50 -20.80
N ALA A 270 7.36 -11.72 -20.76
CA ALA A 270 7.42 -10.27 -21.00
C ALA A 270 8.40 -9.59 -20.02
N TRP A 271 8.25 -9.86 -18.73
CA TRP A 271 9.15 -9.35 -17.69
C TRP A 271 10.60 -9.85 -17.84
N SER A 272 10.80 -11.10 -18.23
CA SER A 272 12.13 -11.66 -18.53
C SER A 272 12.83 -10.88 -19.65
N LEU A 273 12.13 -10.55 -20.73
CA LEU A 273 12.67 -9.78 -21.85
C LEU A 273 12.96 -8.33 -21.44
N ILE A 274 12.07 -7.70 -20.68
CA ILE A 274 12.23 -6.31 -20.21
C ILE A 274 13.44 -6.20 -19.27
N ALA A 275 13.52 -7.08 -18.26
CA ALA A 275 14.64 -7.10 -17.32
C ALA A 275 15.97 -7.37 -18.03
N ALA A 276 16.02 -8.34 -18.95
CA ALA A 276 17.22 -8.61 -19.74
C ALA A 276 17.67 -7.40 -20.57
N ALA A 277 16.73 -6.70 -21.22
CA ALA A 277 17.03 -5.50 -22.00
C ALA A 277 17.57 -4.35 -21.13
N ILE A 278 16.99 -4.15 -19.94
CA ILE A 278 17.48 -3.14 -18.98
C ILE A 278 18.88 -3.50 -18.49
N LYS A 279 19.11 -4.77 -18.10
CA LYS A 279 20.42 -5.25 -17.61
C LYS A 279 21.53 -5.17 -18.66
N ALA A 280 21.18 -5.28 -19.95
CA ALA A 280 22.13 -5.13 -21.05
C ALA A 280 22.67 -3.69 -21.19
N VAL A 281 22.05 -2.71 -20.52
CA VAL A 281 22.46 -1.30 -20.55
C VAL A 281 22.83 -0.85 -19.12
N PRO A 282 24.12 -0.86 -18.75
CA PRO A 282 24.56 -0.63 -17.37
C PRO A 282 24.05 0.67 -16.73
N GLU A 283 24.00 1.77 -17.49
CA GLU A 283 23.52 3.06 -17.00
C GLU A 283 22.02 3.06 -16.70
N ALA A 284 21.23 2.32 -17.48
CA ALA A 284 19.80 2.13 -17.23
C ALA A 284 19.60 1.20 -16.03
N ALA A 285 20.33 0.09 -15.97
CA ALA A 285 20.28 -0.85 -14.85
C ALA A 285 20.67 -0.19 -13.51
N ALA A 286 21.63 0.74 -13.52
CA ALA A 286 22.03 1.50 -12.34
C ALA A 286 20.92 2.42 -11.80
N ALA A 287 19.97 2.82 -12.63
CA ALA A 287 18.82 3.64 -12.22
C ALA A 287 17.77 2.82 -11.45
N VAL A 288 17.64 1.52 -11.75
CA VAL A 288 16.52 0.72 -11.25
C VAL A 288 16.59 0.56 -9.74
N TYR A 289 15.53 1.03 -9.06
CA TYR A 289 15.24 0.71 -7.67
C TYR A 289 14.53 -0.63 -7.57
N ALA A 290 13.44 -0.78 -8.33
CA ALA A 290 12.58 -1.96 -8.31
C ALA A 290 11.87 -2.17 -9.65
N TYR A 291 11.49 -3.42 -9.92
CA TYR A 291 10.47 -3.78 -10.89
C TYR A 291 9.12 -3.86 -10.18
N ASP A 292 8.20 -2.97 -10.53
CA ASP A 292 6.82 -3.01 -10.06
C ASP A 292 5.98 -3.74 -11.10
N ILE A 293 5.65 -4.99 -10.78
CA ILE A 293 5.36 -5.96 -11.84
C ILE A 293 4.00 -5.73 -12.50
N MET A 294 3.07 -5.09 -11.80
CA MET A 294 1.74 -4.76 -12.32
C MET A 294 1.07 -3.71 -11.44
N ASN A 295 0.66 -2.60 -12.04
CA ASN A 295 -0.25 -1.66 -11.40
C ASN A 295 -1.64 -2.26 -11.20
N GLU A 296 -2.17 -2.17 -9.98
CA GLU A 296 -3.57 -2.35 -9.58
C GLU A 296 -4.30 -3.55 -10.20
N PRO A 297 -3.89 -4.81 -9.96
CA PRO A 297 -4.66 -5.97 -10.39
C PRO A 297 -6.11 -5.94 -9.86
N HIS A 298 -7.09 -5.94 -10.75
CA HIS A 298 -8.52 -5.93 -10.40
C HIS A 298 -9.36 -6.65 -11.46
N ASP A 299 -10.61 -6.99 -11.14
CA ASP A 299 -11.59 -7.64 -12.05
C ASP A 299 -11.04 -8.87 -12.81
N LEU A 300 -10.17 -9.65 -12.15
CA LEU A 300 -9.58 -10.85 -12.75
C LEU A 300 -10.56 -12.02 -12.67
N LEU A 301 -10.45 -12.95 -13.61
CA LEU A 301 -11.32 -14.13 -13.59
C LEU A 301 -10.74 -15.23 -12.67
N PRO A 302 -11.55 -15.77 -11.75
CA PRO A 302 -11.15 -16.89 -10.90
C PRO A 302 -10.83 -18.13 -11.74
N ALA A 303 -9.97 -19.01 -11.24
CA ALA A 303 -9.81 -20.33 -11.84
C ALA A 303 -10.94 -21.23 -11.38
N GLU A 304 -11.68 -21.75 -12.35
CA GLU A 304 -12.76 -22.71 -12.17
C GLU A 304 -12.34 -23.97 -11.37
N GLY A 305 -11.09 -24.40 -11.50
CA GLY A 305 -10.61 -25.65 -10.93
C GLY A 305 -11.23 -26.88 -11.60
N THR A 306 -11.08 -28.04 -10.98
CA THR A 306 -11.66 -29.31 -11.43
C THR A 306 -12.48 -29.94 -10.32
N LEU A 307 -13.58 -30.59 -10.69
CA LEU A 307 -14.34 -31.43 -9.77
C LEU A 307 -13.72 -32.83 -9.73
N LEU A 308 -13.12 -33.19 -8.60
CA LEU A 308 -12.58 -34.52 -8.35
C LEU A 308 -13.70 -35.46 -7.91
N SER A 309 -13.62 -36.72 -8.36
CA SER A 309 -14.63 -37.76 -8.11
C SER A 309 -16.08 -37.30 -8.40
N PRO A 310 -16.37 -36.77 -9.61
CA PRO A 310 -17.69 -36.22 -9.90
C PRO A 310 -18.76 -37.31 -9.91
N VAL A 311 -19.86 -37.08 -9.20
CA VAL A 311 -21.10 -37.86 -9.27
C VAL A 311 -22.16 -37.01 -9.96
N SER A 312 -22.81 -37.56 -10.97
CA SER A 312 -23.87 -36.85 -11.70
C SER A 312 -25.15 -36.79 -10.87
N ILE A 313 -25.64 -35.57 -10.65
CA ILE A 313 -26.95 -35.26 -10.06
C ILE A 313 -28.01 -35.21 -11.16
N SER A 314 -27.66 -34.55 -12.26
CA SER A 314 -28.51 -34.45 -13.44
C SER A 314 -27.64 -34.52 -14.69
N ASN A 315 -28.04 -35.39 -15.61
CA ASN A 315 -27.44 -35.54 -16.95
C ASN A 315 -28.45 -35.21 -18.05
N PHE A 316 -29.70 -34.92 -17.66
CA PHE A 316 -30.79 -34.54 -18.55
C PHE A 316 -31.02 -35.49 -19.73
N GLU A 317 -30.63 -36.77 -19.66
CA GLU A 317 -30.77 -37.71 -20.80
C GLU A 317 -32.24 -37.94 -21.18
N THR A 318 -33.17 -37.76 -20.24
CA THR A 318 -34.62 -37.83 -20.51
C THR A 318 -35.39 -36.86 -19.61
N GLY A 319 -36.27 -36.05 -20.21
CA GLY A 319 -37.14 -35.12 -19.49
C GLY A 319 -36.38 -34.06 -18.68
N THR A 320 -37.09 -33.21 -17.94
CA THR A 320 -36.48 -32.13 -17.15
C THR A 320 -35.93 -32.58 -15.81
N GLN A 321 -35.98 -33.88 -15.46
CA GLN A 321 -35.51 -34.43 -14.18
C GLN A 321 -36.00 -33.68 -12.92
N GLY A 322 -37.22 -33.13 -12.97
CA GLY A 322 -37.81 -32.38 -11.85
C GLY A 322 -37.35 -30.92 -11.73
N TRP A 323 -36.58 -30.43 -12.68
CA TRP A 323 -36.21 -29.02 -12.78
C TRP A 323 -37.40 -28.18 -13.23
N LEU A 324 -37.65 -27.10 -12.49
CA LEU A 324 -38.73 -26.16 -12.78
C LEU A 324 -38.16 -24.75 -12.98
N ALA A 325 -38.86 -23.96 -13.78
CA ALA A 325 -38.56 -22.54 -13.98
C ALA A 325 -38.59 -21.78 -12.65
N GLN A 326 -37.73 -20.77 -12.52
CA GLN A 326 -37.70 -19.90 -11.36
C GLN A 326 -38.78 -18.81 -11.44
N ALA A 327 -39.06 -18.31 -12.65
CA ALA A 327 -40.07 -17.30 -12.89
C ALA A 327 -40.88 -17.63 -14.16
N SER A 328 -40.96 -16.71 -15.11
CA SER A 328 -41.79 -16.83 -16.32
C SER A 328 -41.11 -17.58 -17.47
N GLU A 329 -39.91 -18.11 -17.25
CA GLU A 329 -39.19 -18.87 -18.28
C GLU A 329 -39.84 -20.22 -18.54
N SER A 330 -39.67 -20.73 -19.77
CA SER A 330 -39.94 -22.14 -20.04
C SER A 330 -38.69 -22.97 -19.76
N VAL A 331 -38.90 -24.16 -19.20
CA VAL A 331 -37.87 -25.15 -18.95
C VAL A 331 -38.28 -26.43 -19.66
N VAL A 332 -37.50 -26.85 -20.63
CA VAL A 332 -37.78 -28.05 -21.43
C VAL A 332 -36.54 -28.91 -21.56
N TRP A 333 -36.77 -30.19 -21.81
CA TRP A 333 -35.73 -31.11 -22.22
C TRP A 333 -35.45 -30.95 -23.72
N GLU A 334 -34.18 -30.98 -24.10
CA GLU A 334 -33.74 -31.00 -25.50
C GLU A 334 -32.51 -31.89 -25.63
N SER A 335 -32.35 -32.58 -26.77
CA SER A 335 -31.10 -33.26 -27.08
C SER A 335 -30.16 -32.30 -27.83
N ARG A 336 -28.97 -32.07 -27.27
CA ARG A 336 -27.92 -31.20 -27.84
C ARG A 336 -26.63 -32.00 -27.93
N ASN A 337 -26.00 -32.02 -29.10
CA ASN A 337 -24.73 -32.70 -29.36
C ASN A 337 -24.70 -34.21 -28.99
N ALA A 338 -25.84 -34.89 -29.08
CA ALA A 338 -26.02 -36.28 -28.62
C ALA A 338 -25.89 -36.47 -27.10
N GLN A 339 -26.22 -35.44 -26.33
CA GLN A 339 -26.45 -35.49 -24.89
C GLN A 339 -27.80 -34.85 -24.56
N GLY A 340 -28.30 -35.16 -23.37
CA GLY A 340 -29.43 -34.45 -22.79
C GLY A 340 -29.07 -33.05 -22.29
N SER A 341 -29.96 -32.08 -22.50
CA SER A 341 -29.80 -30.72 -21.96
C SER A 341 -31.12 -30.19 -21.41
N LEU A 342 -31.02 -29.45 -20.31
CA LEU A 342 -32.08 -28.57 -19.84
C LEU A 342 -32.00 -27.25 -20.61
N LYS A 343 -33.01 -26.96 -21.40
CA LYS A 343 -33.14 -25.68 -22.12
C LYS A 343 -34.05 -24.75 -21.36
N LEU A 344 -33.53 -23.56 -21.06
CA LEU A 344 -34.28 -22.45 -20.51
C LEU A 344 -34.54 -21.45 -21.65
N THR A 345 -35.79 -21.03 -21.81
CA THR A 345 -36.15 -19.96 -22.75
C THR A 345 -36.94 -18.88 -22.05
N GLY A 346 -36.46 -17.64 -22.12
CA GLY A 346 -37.10 -16.47 -21.55
C GLY A 346 -37.24 -15.33 -22.55
N THR A 347 -38.10 -14.37 -22.24
CA THR A 347 -38.25 -13.12 -22.99
C THR A 347 -38.15 -11.95 -22.03
N GLY A 348 -37.60 -10.83 -22.51
CA GLY A 348 -37.45 -9.63 -21.72
C GLY A 348 -36.54 -8.61 -22.39
N THR A 349 -36.84 -7.34 -22.14
CA THR A 349 -36.11 -6.19 -22.69
C THR A 349 -35.59 -5.25 -21.59
N ALA A 350 -35.83 -5.57 -20.32
CA ALA A 350 -35.29 -4.81 -19.21
C ALA A 350 -33.76 -5.00 -19.16
N ASP A 351 -33.07 -4.01 -18.60
CA ASP A 351 -31.68 -4.18 -18.22
C ASP A 351 -31.60 -5.04 -16.96
N HIS A 352 -30.59 -5.91 -16.87
CA HIS A 352 -30.39 -6.86 -15.78
C HIS A 352 -31.52 -7.91 -15.58
N LEU A 353 -31.68 -8.80 -16.56
CA LEU A 353 -32.63 -9.92 -16.49
C LEU A 353 -32.00 -11.13 -15.79
N VAL A 354 -32.77 -11.82 -14.95
CA VAL A 354 -32.34 -13.05 -14.27
C VAL A 354 -33.26 -14.20 -14.64
N PHE A 355 -32.73 -15.14 -15.42
CA PHE A 355 -33.41 -16.37 -15.81
C PHE A 355 -32.86 -17.54 -15.01
N GLY A 356 -33.67 -18.54 -14.66
CA GLY A 356 -33.14 -19.68 -13.92
C GLY A 356 -34.06 -20.89 -13.82
N ALA A 357 -33.47 -22.01 -13.42
CA ALA A 357 -34.19 -23.24 -13.12
C ALA A 357 -33.67 -23.82 -11.79
N ARG A 358 -34.55 -24.51 -11.06
CA ARG A 358 -34.26 -25.10 -9.75
C ARG A 358 -34.72 -26.55 -9.67
N LEU A 359 -33.90 -27.37 -9.04
CA LEU A 359 -34.19 -28.72 -8.60
C LEU A 359 -34.51 -28.71 -7.10
N TYR A 360 -35.70 -29.18 -6.74
CA TYR A 360 -36.18 -29.20 -5.35
C TYR A 360 -35.58 -30.38 -4.58
N ALA A 361 -35.05 -30.11 -3.39
CA ALA A 361 -34.14 -30.98 -2.64
C ALA A 361 -34.76 -32.26 -2.04
N SER A 362 -36.06 -32.51 -2.23
CA SER A 362 -36.66 -33.78 -1.78
C SER A 362 -36.09 -35.00 -2.51
N THR A 363 -35.30 -34.81 -3.57
CA THR A 363 -34.88 -35.92 -4.44
C THR A 363 -33.43 -36.37 -4.35
N GLN A 364 -32.42 -35.59 -3.92
CA GLN A 364 -31.02 -36.08 -4.01
C GLN A 364 -30.03 -35.46 -3.00
N ARG A 365 -30.12 -35.89 -1.74
CA ARG A 365 -28.97 -35.80 -0.81
C ARG A 365 -28.07 -37.01 -1.05
N THR A 366 -27.26 -37.00 -2.10
CA THR A 366 -26.17 -37.98 -2.21
C THR A 366 -25.16 -37.68 -1.10
N THR A 367 -24.98 -38.66 -0.23
CA THR A 367 -24.22 -38.66 1.02
C THR A 367 -22.84 -37.97 0.93
N SER A 368 -22.37 -37.45 2.06
CA SER A 368 -21.19 -36.58 2.25
C SER A 368 -19.83 -37.10 1.74
N THR A 369 -19.75 -38.28 1.13
CA THR A 369 -18.49 -38.92 0.75
C THR A 369 -17.82 -38.31 -0.48
N GLN A 370 -18.55 -37.57 -1.33
CA GLN A 370 -18.01 -37.00 -2.58
C GLN A 370 -17.55 -35.55 -2.45
N GLY A 371 -17.88 -34.87 -1.35
CA GLY A 371 -17.64 -33.44 -1.15
C GLY A 371 -18.86 -32.58 -1.44
N ARG A 372 -18.78 -31.30 -1.06
CA ARG A 372 -19.90 -30.35 -1.05
C ARG A 372 -19.96 -29.46 -2.30
N SER A 373 -19.07 -29.64 -3.26
CA SER A 373 -18.98 -28.76 -4.43
C SER A 373 -19.89 -29.26 -5.56
N PHE A 374 -20.58 -28.34 -6.20
CA PHE A 374 -21.38 -28.60 -7.40
C PHE A 374 -20.72 -27.96 -8.62
N GLN A 375 -20.95 -28.57 -9.78
CA GLN A 375 -20.51 -28.09 -11.08
C GLN A 375 -21.63 -28.26 -12.10
N ALA A 376 -22.05 -27.17 -12.74
CA ALA A 376 -23.00 -27.19 -13.85
C ALA A 376 -22.27 -26.87 -15.17
N LYS A 377 -22.54 -27.64 -16.23
CA LYS A 377 -21.99 -27.42 -17.56
C LYS A 377 -23.02 -26.65 -18.36
N VAL A 378 -22.66 -25.46 -18.82
CA VAL A 378 -23.59 -24.52 -19.46
C VAL A 378 -23.16 -24.13 -20.84
N PHE A 379 -24.13 -23.84 -21.69
CA PHE A 379 -23.90 -23.32 -23.03
C PHE A 379 -24.93 -22.24 -23.36
N VAL A 380 -24.46 -21.14 -23.95
CA VAL A 380 -25.31 -20.04 -24.38
C VAL A 380 -25.10 -19.82 -25.88
N PRO A 381 -26.14 -19.98 -26.73
CA PRO A 381 -26.04 -19.72 -28.15
C PRO A 381 -25.59 -18.29 -28.44
N THR A 382 -24.83 -18.11 -29.53
CA THR A 382 -24.40 -16.78 -30.02
C THR A 382 -25.57 -15.86 -30.37
N SER A 383 -26.74 -16.42 -30.67
CA SER A 383 -27.98 -15.69 -30.92
C SER A 383 -28.65 -15.11 -29.67
N THR A 384 -28.25 -15.52 -28.47
CA THR A 384 -28.82 -14.99 -27.21
C THR A 384 -28.44 -13.52 -27.05
N PRO A 385 -29.39 -12.58 -26.85
CA PRO A 385 -29.07 -11.16 -26.67
C PRO A 385 -28.31 -10.85 -25.36
N GLY A 386 -27.67 -9.68 -25.31
CA GLY A 386 -27.02 -9.13 -24.09
C GLY A 386 -25.74 -9.85 -23.64
N PHE A 387 -25.03 -9.29 -22.67
CA PHE A 387 -23.90 -9.96 -22.03
C PHE A 387 -24.43 -10.94 -20.99
N VAL A 388 -23.90 -12.17 -20.96
CA VAL A 388 -24.44 -13.22 -20.10
C VAL A 388 -23.41 -13.62 -19.06
N ARG A 389 -23.86 -13.68 -17.80
CA ARG A 389 -23.14 -14.28 -16.67
C ARG A 389 -23.97 -15.44 -16.12
N ALA A 390 -23.33 -16.46 -15.57
CA ALA A 390 -24.03 -17.59 -14.94
C ALA A 390 -23.55 -17.79 -13.51
N ARG A 391 -24.47 -18.17 -12.62
CA ARG A 391 -24.17 -18.54 -11.23
C ARG A 391 -25.05 -19.67 -10.78
N MET A 392 -24.62 -20.43 -9.79
CA MET A 392 -25.51 -21.37 -9.10
C MET A 392 -26.17 -20.70 -7.92
N VAL A 393 -27.36 -21.17 -7.56
CA VAL A 393 -28.14 -20.69 -6.43
C VAL A 393 -28.56 -21.85 -5.54
N MET A 394 -28.45 -21.68 -4.23
CA MET A 394 -28.98 -22.61 -3.25
C MET A 394 -29.92 -21.87 -2.30
N SER A 395 -31.11 -22.42 -2.08
CA SER A 395 -32.13 -21.78 -1.23
C SER A 395 -32.24 -22.48 0.12
N SER A 396 -32.39 -21.70 1.18
CA SER A 396 -32.61 -22.20 2.54
C SER A 396 -33.88 -23.05 2.66
N SER A 397 -33.97 -23.88 3.70
CA SER A 397 -35.11 -24.77 3.99
C SER A 397 -36.48 -24.06 3.98
N ASP A 398 -36.50 -22.80 4.39
CA ASP A 398 -37.68 -21.94 4.56
C ASP A 398 -37.88 -20.95 3.39
N TRP A 399 -37.06 -21.00 2.34
CA TRP A 399 -37.01 -20.03 1.22
C TRP A 399 -36.68 -18.59 1.60
N SER A 400 -36.31 -18.30 2.85
CA SER A 400 -36.02 -16.93 3.28
C SER A 400 -34.75 -16.37 2.64
N THR A 401 -33.80 -17.24 2.28
CA THR A 401 -32.46 -16.84 1.86
C THR A 401 -32.01 -17.61 0.62
N ASN A 402 -31.44 -16.90 -0.36
CA ASN A 402 -30.73 -17.48 -1.49
C ASN A 402 -29.23 -17.23 -1.32
N PHE A 403 -28.44 -18.28 -1.48
CA PHE A 403 -26.98 -18.24 -1.47
C PHE A 403 -26.49 -18.43 -2.89
N PHE A 404 -25.58 -17.57 -3.31
CA PHE A 404 -25.13 -17.48 -4.69
C PHE A 404 -23.65 -17.86 -4.77
N SER A 405 -23.28 -18.55 -5.85
CA SER A 405 -21.87 -18.63 -6.25
C SER A 405 -21.39 -17.27 -6.78
N GLU A 406 -20.08 -17.16 -6.98
CA GLU A 406 -19.52 -16.16 -7.90
C GLU A 406 -20.21 -16.25 -9.27
N GLU A 407 -20.26 -15.13 -9.98
CA GLU A 407 -20.82 -15.03 -11.32
C GLU A 407 -19.73 -15.26 -12.37
N PHE A 408 -19.96 -16.25 -13.23
CA PHE A 408 -19.03 -16.66 -14.27
C PHE A 408 -19.45 -16.00 -15.59
N PRO A 409 -18.62 -15.15 -16.21
CA PRO A 409 -18.92 -14.59 -17.52
C PRO A 409 -18.96 -15.69 -18.58
N ILE A 410 -19.96 -15.65 -19.46
CA ILE A 410 -20.18 -16.69 -20.46
C ILE A 410 -19.81 -16.19 -21.86
N THR A 411 -18.79 -16.81 -22.44
CA THR A 411 -18.51 -16.69 -23.87
C THR A 411 -19.53 -17.50 -24.66
N LYS A 412 -20.43 -16.80 -25.39
CA LYS A 412 -21.46 -17.45 -26.19
C LYS A 412 -20.87 -18.31 -27.30
N GLY A 413 -21.53 -19.42 -27.62
CA GLY A 413 -21.07 -20.43 -28.57
C GLY A 413 -19.99 -21.36 -28.00
N VAL A 414 -19.59 -21.16 -26.74
CA VAL A 414 -18.62 -21.99 -26.03
C VAL A 414 -19.31 -22.59 -24.80
N GLU A 415 -18.86 -23.77 -24.41
CA GLU A 415 -19.31 -24.44 -23.20
C GLU A 415 -18.47 -23.99 -22.00
N HIS A 416 -19.11 -23.72 -20.86
CA HIS A 416 -18.48 -23.26 -19.62
C HIS A 416 -18.86 -24.14 -18.44
N ARG A 417 -18.07 -24.11 -17.36
CA ARG A 417 -18.41 -24.81 -16.12
C ARG A 417 -18.61 -23.80 -14.99
N VAL A 418 -19.80 -23.80 -14.43
CA VAL A 418 -20.17 -22.97 -13.28
C VAL A 418 -20.02 -23.81 -12.02
N TYR A 419 -19.44 -23.26 -10.95
CA TYR A 419 -19.18 -23.99 -9.72
C TYR A 419 -19.82 -23.33 -8.50
N PHE A 420 -20.18 -24.15 -7.51
CA PHE A 420 -20.63 -23.65 -6.22
C PHE A 420 -20.18 -24.56 -5.08
N THR A 421 -19.58 -23.98 -4.05
CA THR A 421 -19.17 -24.71 -2.83
C THR A 421 -19.82 -24.01 -1.64
N PRO A 422 -21.03 -24.41 -1.22
CA PRO A 422 -21.73 -23.82 -0.07
C PRO A 422 -20.96 -24.07 1.22
N ASP A 423 -21.21 -23.25 2.25
CA ASP A 423 -20.72 -23.56 3.59
C ASP A 423 -21.28 -24.90 4.11
N ALA A 424 -20.61 -25.48 5.12
CA ALA A 424 -20.95 -26.80 5.62
C ALA A 424 -22.35 -26.86 6.25
N THR A 425 -22.84 -25.74 6.78
CA THR A 425 -24.16 -25.68 7.43
C THR A 425 -25.26 -25.67 6.37
N LEU A 426 -25.15 -24.81 5.35
CA LEU A 426 -26.10 -24.74 4.23
C LEU A 426 -26.16 -26.02 3.43
N TRP A 427 -25.02 -26.67 3.23
CA TRP A 427 -24.93 -27.97 2.59
C TRP A 427 -25.91 -28.98 3.21
N THR A 428 -26.11 -28.92 4.53
CA THR A 428 -26.97 -29.89 5.24
C THR A 428 -28.45 -29.50 5.33
N THR A 429 -28.82 -28.26 4.97
CA THR A 429 -30.14 -27.67 5.28
C THR A 429 -30.87 -27.02 4.09
N TYR A 430 -30.37 -27.13 2.85
CA TYR A 430 -30.99 -26.48 1.69
C TYR A 430 -32.26 -27.16 1.17
N ARG A 431 -33.16 -26.37 0.56
CA ARG A 431 -34.42 -26.81 -0.07
C ARG A 431 -34.38 -26.92 -1.59
N ALA A 432 -33.50 -26.19 -2.25
CA ALA A 432 -33.33 -26.28 -3.69
C ALA A 432 -31.91 -25.89 -4.10
N LEU A 433 -31.47 -26.49 -5.20
CA LEU A 433 -30.27 -26.12 -5.93
C LEU A 433 -30.70 -25.70 -7.33
N GLY A 434 -30.12 -24.64 -7.85
CA GLY A 434 -30.46 -24.13 -9.17
C GLY A 434 -29.29 -23.46 -9.86
N ILE A 435 -29.59 -22.99 -11.06
CA ILE A 435 -28.68 -22.21 -11.87
C ILE A 435 -29.42 -20.99 -12.42
N GLN A 436 -28.72 -19.87 -12.46
CA GLN A 436 -29.21 -18.59 -12.94
C GLN A 436 -28.29 -18.07 -14.03
N PHE A 437 -28.90 -17.44 -15.03
CA PHE A 437 -28.25 -16.67 -16.08
C PHE A 437 -28.69 -15.22 -15.93
N ILE A 438 -27.72 -14.34 -15.76
CA ILE A 438 -27.90 -12.90 -15.67
C ILE A 438 -27.57 -12.30 -17.03
N VAL A 439 -28.48 -11.49 -17.57
CA VAL A 439 -28.34 -10.85 -18.88
C VAL A 439 -28.36 -9.33 -18.72
N ASP A 440 -27.27 -8.70 -19.12
CA ASP A 440 -27.09 -7.23 -19.07
C ASP A 440 -27.02 -6.65 -20.49
N GLY A 441 -27.48 -5.41 -20.69
CA GLY A 441 -27.30 -4.70 -21.97
C GLY A 441 -27.98 -5.35 -23.17
N THR A 442 -29.18 -5.91 -22.98
CA THR A 442 -29.96 -6.53 -24.07
C THR A 442 -30.68 -5.47 -24.92
N THR A 443 -30.65 -5.63 -26.24
CA THR A 443 -31.44 -4.82 -27.19
C THR A 443 -32.19 -5.75 -28.15
N GLY A 444 -33.51 -5.58 -28.27
CA GLY A 444 -34.35 -6.34 -29.21
C GLY A 444 -35.31 -7.33 -28.55
N THR A 445 -36.06 -8.07 -29.36
CA THR A 445 -37.14 -8.99 -28.94
C THR A 445 -36.76 -10.47 -29.07
N ALA A 446 -35.52 -10.78 -29.46
CA ALA A 446 -35.08 -12.16 -29.61
C ALA A 446 -35.13 -12.90 -28.26
N PRO A 447 -35.50 -14.19 -28.26
CA PRO A 447 -35.59 -14.96 -27.02
C PRO A 447 -34.21 -15.19 -26.43
N HIS A 448 -34.16 -15.22 -25.10
CA HIS A 448 -32.97 -15.59 -24.34
C HIS A 448 -32.96 -17.11 -24.17
N VAL A 449 -31.90 -17.77 -24.65
CA VAL A 449 -31.81 -19.24 -24.64
C VAL A 449 -30.57 -19.67 -23.89
N PHE A 450 -30.74 -20.60 -22.96
CA PHE A 450 -29.66 -21.14 -22.15
C PHE A 450 -29.76 -22.65 -22.08
N TYR A 451 -28.62 -23.32 -22.04
CA TYR A 451 -28.54 -24.77 -21.91
C TYR A 451 -27.72 -25.14 -20.68
N VAL A 452 -28.20 -26.15 -19.96
CA VAL A 452 -27.49 -26.81 -18.87
C VAL A 452 -27.41 -28.29 -19.23
N ASP A 453 -26.22 -28.77 -19.54
CA ASP A 453 -26.03 -30.13 -20.08
C ASP A 453 -25.77 -31.14 -18.97
N GLN A 454 -25.19 -30.70 -17.86
CA GLN A 454 -24.82 -31.61 -16.78
C GLN A 454 -24.72 -30.86 -15.46
N LEU A 455 -25.17 -31.50 -14.39
CA LEU A 455 -24.93 -31.10 -13.02
C LEU A 455 -24.23 -32.25 -12.28
N ASN A 456 -23.06 -31.95 -11.72
CA ASN A 456 -22.25 -32.90 -10.96
C ASN A 456 -22.00 -32.39 -9.54
N GLN A 457 -21.77 -33.32 -8.62
CA GLN A 457 -21.29 -33.12 -7.26
C GLN A 457 -19.89 -33.72 -7.11
N GLY A 458 -19.03 -33.10 -6.31
CA GLY A 458 -17.74 -33.68 -5.95
C GLY A 458 -16.94 -32.78 -5.03
N THR A 459 -15.62 -32.95 -5.06
CA THR A 459 -14.68 -32.09 -4.34
C THR A 459 -13.98 -31.19 -5.33
N ARG A 460 -14.19 -29.87 -5.22
CA ARG A 460 -13.49 -28.91 -6.07
C ARG A 460 -12.02 -28.83 -5.65
N SER A 461 -11.12 -28.94 -6.62
CA SER A 461 -9.68 -28.83 -6.42
C SER A 461 -9.05 -27.97 -7.52
N GLY A 462 -7.98 -27.25 -7.19
CA GLY A 462 -7.29 -26.36 -8.12
C GLY A 462 -8.06 -25.09 -8.50
N ASN A 463 -9.17 -24.79 -7.83
CA ASN A 463 -9.84 -23.51 -7.98
C ASN A 463 -9.06 -22.40 -7.30
N LEU A 464 -9.09 -21.21 -7.89
CA LEU A 464 -8.43 -20.03 -7.37
C LEU A 464 -9.43 -18.89 -7.39
N THR A 465 -9.52 -18.11 -6.31
CA THR A 465 -10.20 -16.80 -6.36
C THR A 465 -9.46 -15.88 -7.33
N ALA A 466 -10.06 -14.75 -7.71
CA ALA A 466 -9.39 -13.73 -8.51
C ALA A 466 -8.07 -13.24 -7.87
N ALA A 467 -8.05 -13.07 -6.54
CA ALA A 467 -6.83 -12.74 -5.79
C ALA A 467 -5.77 -13.86 -5.90
N GLN A 468 -6.17 -15.12 -5.72
CA GLN A 468 -5.24 -16.26 -5.85
C GLN A 468 -4.74 -16.46 -7.30
N GLN A 469 -5.54 -16.07 -8.29
CA GLN A 469 -5.09 -16.00 -9.68
C GLN A 469 -3.97 -14.96 -9.83
N TRP A 470 -4.14 -13.76 -9.27
CA TRP A 470 -3.07 -12.78 -9.24
C TRP A 470 -1.81 -13.30 -8.51
N GLU A 471 -1.97 -13.97 -7.36
CA GLU A 471 -0.85 -14.56 -6.61
C GLU A 471 -0.05 -15.55 -7.48
N ARG A 472 -0.74 -16.35 -8.29
CA ARG A 472 -0.12 -17.30 -9.23
C ARG A 472 0.67 -16.59 -10.34
N TYR A 473 0.09 -15.55 -10.96
CA TYR A 473 0.75 -14.82 -12.04
C TYR A 473 1.97 -14.06 -11.54
N SER A 474 1.87 -13.38 -10.40
CA SER A 474 2.98 -12.64 -9.78
C SER A 474 4.12 -13.56 -9.36
N GLN A 475 3.83 -14.73 -8.78
CA GLN A 475 4.86 -15.71 -8.43
C GLN A 475 5.62 -16.22 -9.66
N GLU A 476 4.96 -16.40 -10.80
CA GLU A 476 5.61 -16.88 -12.03
C GLU A 476 6.61 -15.86 -12.60
N VAL A 477 6.31 -14.56 -12.49
CA VAL A 477 7.26 -13.49 -12.82
C VAL A 477 8.50 -13.57 -11.93
N VAL A 478 8.30 -13.65 -10.61
CA VAL A 478 9.41 -13.75 -9.64
C VAL A 478 10.26 -14.98 -9.93
N ASN A 479 9.64 -16.15 -10.12
CA ASN A 479 10.34 -17.38 -10.48
C ASN A 479 11.19 -17.21 -11.73
N THR A 480 10.63 -16.59 -12.78
CA THR A 480 11.35 -16.40 -14.04
C THR A 480 12.51 -15.43 -13.88
N LEU A 481 12.31 -14.29 -13.21
CA LEU A 481 13.39 -13.32 -12.96
C LEU A 481 14.54 -13.96 -12.16
N ARG A 482 14.23 -14.73 -11.12
CA ARG A 482 15.28 -15.36 -10.29
C ARG A 482 15.93 -16.55 -10.97
N ASN A 483 15.15 -17.45 -11.54
CA ASN A 483 15.65 -18.75 -12.01
C ASN A 483 16.21 -18.66 -13.43
N THR A 484 15.58 -17.88 -14.29
CA THR A 484 15.99 -17.71 -15.70
C THR A 484 16.96 -16.57 -15.86
N ASN A 485 16.60 -15.36 -15.40
CA ASN A 485 17.44 -14.17 -15.59
C ASN A 485 18.60 -14.05 -14.59
N LYS A 486 18.55 -14.81 -13.48
CA LYS A 486 19.47 -14.64 -12.33
C LYS A 486 19.47 -13.21 -11.79
N ASP A 487 18.33 -12.53 -11.90
CA ASP A 487 18.18 -11.15 -11.50
C ASP A 487 17.84 -11.06 -10.02
N THR A 488 18.59 -10.26 -9.26
CA THR A 488 18.40 -10.04 -7.81
C THR A 488 17.79 -8.66 -7.49
N THR A 489 17.40 -7.90 -8.52
CA THR A 489 16.73 -6.60 -8.37
C THR A 489 15.47 -6.74 -7.52
N LEU A 490 15.17 -5.71 -6.70
CA LEU A 490 13.96 -5.66 -5.89
C LEU A 490 12.73 -5.81 -6.80
N VAL A 491 11.81 -6.69 -6.43
CA VAL A 491 10.52 -6.85 -7.11
C VAL A 491 9.42 -6.36 -6.18
N MET A 492 8.69 -5.34 -6.63
CA MET A 492 7.48 -4.84 -6.00
C MET A 492 6.29 -5.63 -6.52
N VAL A 493 5.44 -6.09 -5.61
CA VAL A 493 4.25 -6.88 -5.93
C VAL A 493 3.02 -6.23 -5.31
N GLU A 494 2.15 -5.73 -6.18
CA GLU A 494 0.89 -5.11 -5.77
C GLU A 494 -0.15 -6.13 -5.29
N GLY A 495 -1.13 -5.67 -4.52
CA GLY A 495 -2.27 -6.49 -4.07
C GLY A 495 -3.42 -6.51 -5.07
N TYR A 496 -4.30 -7.50 -4.97
CA TYR A 496 -5.57 -7.54 -5.68
C TYR A 496 -6.55 -6.49 -5.13
N SER A 497 -7.54 -6.11 -5.95
CA SER A 497 -8.54 -5.06 -5.66
C SER A 497 -7.90 -3.67 -5.67
N TRP A 498 -7.36 -3.28 -6.84
CA TRP A 498 -6.69 -2.00 -7.06
C TRP A 498 -5.55 -1.72 -6.06
N ALA A 499 -4.81 -2.75 -5.67
CA ALA A 499 -3.77 -2.67 -4.65
C ALA A 499 -4.23 -2.04 -3.31
N SER A 500 -5.52 -2.12 -2.98
CA SER A 500 -6.11 -1.42 -1.84
C SER A 500 -5.42 -1.77 -0.53
N ALA A 501 -4.83 -0.75 0.12
CA ALA A 501 -4.24 -0.91 1.44
C ALA A 501 -5.29 -1.27 2.52
N GLU A 502 -6.53 -0.82 2.34
CA GLU A 502 -7.64 -1.03 3.27
C GLU A 502 -8.17 -2.47 3.21
N GLN A 503 -8.32 -3.00 2.00
CA GLN A 503 -8.87 -4.34 1.78
C GLN A 503 -7.80 -5.44 1.77
N TRP A 504 -6.53 -5.07 1.94
CA TRP A 504 -5.39 -5.97 1.81
C TRP A 504 -5.54 -7.32 2.52
N PRO A 505 -5.76 -7.39 3.85
CA PRO A 505 -5.82 -8.68 4.54
C PRO A 505 -7.04 -9.54 4.14
N THR A 506 -8.08 -8.94 3.55
CA THR A 506 -9.26 -9.65 3.04
C THR A 506 -8.90 -10.50 1.82
N HIS A 507 -8.07 -9.96 0.93
CA HIS A 507 -7.64 -10.65 -0.30
C HIS A 507 -6.35 -11.45 -0.10
N HIS A 508 -5.45 -10.96 0.75
CA HIS A 508 -4.12 -11.54 0.99
C HIS A 508 -3.86 -11.71 2.49
N PRO A 509 -4.42 -12.73 3.14
CA PRO A 509 -4.29 -12.91 4.59
C PRO A 509 -2.86 -13.25 5.05
N ARG A 510 -1.98 -13.64 4.12
CA ARG A 510 -0.57 -13.96 4.38
C ARG A 510 0.28 -13.59 3.17
N LYS A 511 1.58 -13.36 3.38
CA LYS A 511 2.50 -13.21 2.25
C LYS A 511 2.49 -14.48 1.41
N TRP A 512 2.52 -14.33 0.09
CA TRP A 512 2.39 -15.43 -0.86
C TRP A 512 3.63 -15.63 -1.74
N ILE A 513 4.47 -14.60 -1.90
CA ILE A 513 5.64 -14.69 -2.77
C ILE A 513 6.76 -15.43 -2.05
N THR A 514 7.28 -16.45 -2.71
CA THR A 514 8.54 -17.10 -2.38
C THR A 514 9.62 -16.60 -3.34
N ASP A 515 10.65 -15.95 -2.80
CA ASP A 515 11.74 -15.37 -3.58
C ASP A 515 13.10 -15.90 -3.11
N SER A 516 13.86 -16.52 -4.01
CA SER A 516 15.20 -17.03 -3.71
C SER A 516 16.24 -15.93 -3.47
N ALA A 517 16.00 -14.71 -3.94
CA ALA A 517 16.83 -13.54 -3.63
C ALA A 517 16.43 -12.86 -2.31
N ASN A 518 15.28 -13.24 -1.72
CA ASN A 518 14.70 -12.61 -0.54
C ASN A 518 14.61 -11.08 -0.66
N ASN A 519 14.23 -10.58 -1.83
CA ASN A 519 14.22 -9.15 -2.16
C ASN A 519 12.89 -8.76 -2.82
N ILE A 520 11.81 -8.90 -2.05
CA ILE A 520 10.43 -8.56 -2.41
C ILE A 520 9.91 -7.45 -1.50
N MET A 521 9.10 -6.57 -2.07
CA MET A 521 8.35 -5.55 -1.34
C MET A 521 6.89 -5.58 -1.78
N TYR A 522 5.97 -5.69 -0.83
CA TYR A 522 4.54 -5.60 -1.14
C TYR A 522 4.15 -4.14 -1.33
N HIS A 523 3.31 -3.88 -2.31
CA HIS A 523 3.04 -2.54 -2.79
C HIS A 523 1.52 -2.26 -2.75
N ALA A 524 1.09 -1.22 -2.05
CA ALA A 524 -0.33 -0.89 -1.86
C ALA A 524 -0.62 0.56 -2.18
N HIS A 525 -1.87 0.87 -2.54
CA HIS A 525 -2.35 2.21 -2.86
C HIS A 525 -3.42 2.66 -1.87
N ILE A 526 -3.50 3.98 -1.64
CA ILE A 526 -4.52 4.59 -0.79
C ILE A 526 -4.75 6.05 -1.19
N TYR A 527 -6.02 6.44 -1.39
CA TYR A 527 -6.41 7.84 -1.61
C TYR A 527 -7.32 8.36 -0.48
N MET A 528 -7.33 9.69 -0.31
CA MET A 528 -8.02 10.35 0.82
C MET A 528 -9.50 10.62 0.55
N ASP A 529 -9.96 10.44 -0.68
CA ASP A 529 -11.30 10.80 -1.12
C ASP A 529 -12.33 9.68 -0.95
N SER A 530 -12.36 9.00 0.21
CA SER A 530 -13.35 7.96 0.49
C SER A 530 -14.63 8.55 1.08
N LEU A 531 -15.75 8.33 0.38
CA LEU A 531 -17.10 8.62 0.82
C LEU A 531 -17.99 7.38 0.72
N ASP A 532 -18.81 7.12 1.74
CA ASP A 532 -19.85 6.08 1.69
C ASP A 532 -21.16 6.64 1.09
N PHE A 533 -21.11 7.15 -0.14
CA PHE A 533 -22.32 7.62 -0.83
C PHE A 533 -22.68 6.72 -2.01
N PRO A 534 -23.94 6.23 -2.12
CA PRO A 534 -24.40 5.44 -3.27
C PRO A 534 -24.27 6.16 -4.62
N GLU A 535 -24.24 7.49 -4.61
CA GLU A 535 -24.05 8.33 -5.80
C GLU A 535 -22.60 8.30 -6.33
N TYR A 536 -21.63 7.87 -5.51
CA TYR A 536 -20.21 7.80 -5.84
C TYR A 536 -19.64 6.39 -5.58
N PRO A 537 -20.06 5.37 -6.35
CA PRO A 537 -19.65 3.97 -6.11
C PRO A 537 -18.15 3.71 -6.26
N ASP A 538 -17.42 4.66 -6.88
CA ASP A 538 -15.97 4.57 -7.16
C ASP A 538 -15.16 5.70 -6.47
N ASP A 539 -15.66 6.27 -5.37
CA ASP A 539 -14.89 7.23 -4.55
C ASP A 539 -13.83 6.49 -3.71
N GLY A 540 -12.69 7.15 -3.46
CA GLY A 540 -11.47 6.53 -2.91
C GLY A 540 -10.44 6.14 -3.97
N GLY A 541 -10.67 6.53 -5.23
CA GLY A 541 -9.75 6.35 -6.37
C GLY A 541 -9.11 7.66 -6.85
N GLY A 542 -9.04 8.70 -6.02
CA GLY A 542 -8.29 9.90 -6.32
C GLY A 542 -9.02 10.97 -7.16
N LYS A 543 -10.36 11.00 -7.11
CA LYS A 543 -11.23 11.87 -7.94
C LYS A 543 -11.63 13.18 -7.24
N TYR A 544 -11.75 13.17 -5.91
CA TYR A 544 -12.05 14.36 -5.08
C TYR A 544 -13.23 15.19 -5.59
N ARG A 545 -14.38 14.54 -5.79
CA ARG A 545 -15.57 15.13 -6.42
C ARG A 545 -16.22 16.23 -5.57
N SER A 546 -16.04 16.21 -4.26
CA SER A 546 -16.67 17.16 -3.32
C SER A 546 -15.68 18.14 -2.69
N ALA A 547 -16.18 19.13 -1.96
CA ALA A 547 -15.34 20.00 -1.13
C ALA A 547 -14.77 19.22 0.06
N HIS A 548 -13.63 19.65 0.59
CA HIS A 548 -12.98 19.02 1.75
C HIS A 548 -13.92 18.82 2.94
N SER A 549 -14.78 19.81 3.20
CA SER A 549 -15.73 19.78 4.32
C SER A 549 -16.68 18.57 4.31
N VAL A 550 -17.00 18.02 3.13
CA VAL A 550 -17.82 16.81 2.99
C VAL A 550 -17.05 15.58 3.46
N TYR A 551 -15.81 15.42 3.00
CA TYR A 551 -14.92 14.34 3.44
C TYR A 551 -14.60 14.43 4.93
N LEU A 552 -14.42 15.65 5.47
CA LEU A 552 -14.21 15.86 6.90
C LEU A 552 -15.44 15.47 7.74
N ALA A 553 -16.65 15.81 7.27
CA ALA A 553 -17.88 15.40 7.95
C ALA A 553 -18.02 13.88 7.98
N GLU A 554 -17.68 13.21 6.90
CA GLU A 554 -17.66 11.75 6.80
C GLU A 554 -16.62 11.12 7.74
N ALA A 555 -15.39 11.63 7.74
CA ALA A 555 -14.35 11.19 8.67
C ALA A 555 -14.80 11.32 10.14
N ARG A 556 -15.44 12.44 10.49
CA ARG A 556 -16.01 12.68 11.82
C ARG A 556 -17.15 11.74 12.15
N ARG A 557 -18.04 11.44 11.20
CA ARG A 557 -19.11 10.43 11.36
C ARG A 557 -18.53 9.06 11.67
N LYS A 558 -17.37 8.73 11.08
CA LYS A 558 -16.60 7.51 11.34
C LYS A 558 -15.69 7.58 12.57
N GLY A 559 -15.74 8.67 13.34
CA GLY A 559 -15.03 8.81 14.61
C GLY A 559 -13.59 9.35 14.50
N HIS A 560 -13.22 9.93 13.36
CA HIS A 560 -11.88 10.49 13.12
C HIS A 560 -11.88 12.02 13.16
N ALA A 561 -10.80 12.60 13.69
CA ALA A 561 -10.70 14.06 13.88
C ALA A 561 -10.50 14.85 12.57
N SER A 562 -9.90 14.20 11.57
CA SER A 562 -9.45 14.76 10.29
C SER A 562 -9.57 13.71 9.18
N VAL A 563 -9.47 14.13 7.91
CA VAL A 563 -9.43 13.19 6.78
C VAL A 563 -8.10 12.42 6.77
N GLY A 564 -7.00 13.05 7.22
CA GLY A 564 -5.70 12.42 7.42
C GLY A 564 -5.77 11.27 8.42
N ALA A 565 -6.38 11.49 9.59
CA ALA A 565 -6.58 10.46 10.60
C ALA A 565 -7.45 9.29 10.11
N TYR A 566 -8.47 9.57 9.29
CA TYR A 566 -9.28 8.53 8.65
C TYR A 566 -8.47 7.77 7.59
N THR A 567 -7.66 8.45 6.78
CA THR A 567 -6.76 7.80 5.82
C THR A 567 -5.74 6.89 6.52
N ILE A 568 -5.21 7.31 7.66
CA ILE A 568 -4.32 6.49 8.49
C ILE A 568 -5.04 5.23 8.99
N SER A 569 -6.31 5.30 9.39
CA SER A 569 -7.04 4.09 9.82
C SER A 569 -7.25 3.11 8.67
N ARG A 570 -7.38 3.60 7.43
CA ARG A 570 -7.54 2.79 6.21
C ARG A 570 -6.24 2.21 5.65
N VAL A 571 -5.08 2.84 5.91
CA VAL A 571 -3.78 2.27 5.50
C VAL A 571 -3.27 1.22 6.50
N LYS A 572 -3.71 1.31 7.76
CA LYS A 572 -3.28 0.40 8.85
C LYS A 572 -3.44 -1.09 8.58
N PRO A 573 -4.54 -1.58 7.96
CA PRO A 573 -4.69 -2.98 7.60
C PRO A 573 -3.48 -3.52 6.81
N PHE A 574 -2.95 -2.75 5.87
CA PHE A 574 -1.74 -3.10 5.14
C PHE A 574 -0.48 -2.94 5.98
N THR A 575 -0.28 -1.82 6.68
CA THR A 575 0.98 -1.59 7.42
C THR A 575 1.17 -2.60 8.56
N ASP A 576 0.09 -2.95 9.26
CA ASP A 576 0.09 -3.92 10.34
C ASP A 576 0.28 -5.34 9.79
N TRP A 577 -0.30 -5.63 8.62
CA TRP A 577 -0.04 -6.87 7.90
C TRP A 577 1.44 -7.00 7.50
N VAL A 578 2.06 -5.96 6.93
CA VAL A 578 3.48 -5.96 6.55
C VAL A 578 4.37 -6.28 7.76
N ALA A 579 4.08 -5.63 8.90
CA ALA A 579 4.78 -5.91 10.15
C ALA A 579 4.57 -7.35 10.63
N ALA A 580 3.32 -7.85 10.62
CA ALA A 580 2.97 -9.20 11.06
C ALA A 580 3.58 -10.30 10.17
N GLN A 581 3.72 -10.05 8.87
CA GLN A 581 4.31 -11.01 7.92
C GLN A 581 5.85 -10.98 7.91
N GLY A 582 6.47 -10.04 8.62
CA GLY A 582 7.92 -9.82 8.60
C GLY A 582 8.43 -9.59 7.18
N THR A 583 7.78 -8.68 6.45
CA THR A 583 8.09 -8.36 5.05
C THR A 583 8.29 -6.86 4.86
N GLN A 584 8.60 -6.42 3.63
CA GLN A 584 8.70 -5.01 3.25
C GLN A 584 7.39 -4.52 2.63
N GLY A 585 7.06 -3.25 2.84
CA GLY A 585 5.89 -2.59 2.29
C GLY A 585 6.25 -1.29 1.56
N PHE A 586 5.37 -0.83 0.69
CA PHE A 586 5.45 0.46 0.00
C PHE A 586 4.06 1.01 -0.26
N ILE A 587 3.89 2.34 -0.17
CA ILE A 587 2.66 3.03 -0.60
C ILE A 587 2.95 3.81 -1.89
N GLY A 588 2.81 3.20 -3.07
CA GLY A 588 3.26 3.88 -4.30
C GLY A 588 2.22 4.72 -5.01
N GLU A 589 0.98 4.71 -4.54
CA GLU A 589 0.03 5.76 -4.91
C GLU A 589 -0.73 6.26 -3.70
N TYR A 590 -0.65 7.58 -3.52
CA TYR A 590 -1.48 8.39 -2.65
C TYR A 590 -1.51 9.81 -3.23
N GLY A 591 -2.52 10.60 -2.91
CA GLY A 591 -2.62 11.96 -3.44
C GLY A 591 -3.58 12.83 -2.66
N TRP A 592 -3.61 14.12 -3.00
CA TRP A 592 -4.67 15.06 -2.67
C TRP A 592 -4.65 16.28 -3.61
N PRO A 593 -5.77 17.03 -3.73
CA PRO A 593 -5.85 18.23 -4.54
C PRO A 593 -4.95 19.35 -4.04
N SER A 594 -4.39 20.13 -4.97
CA SER A 594 -3.69 21.36 -4.62
C SER A 594 -4.66 22.49 -4.28
N THR A 595 -4.23 23.47 -3.50
CA THR A 595 -4.92 24.77 -3.37
C THR A 595 -5.16 25.49 -4.70
N GLN A 596 -4.39 25.22 -5.77
CA GLN A 596 -4.70 25.77 -7.09
C GLN A 596 -5.91 25.07 -7.73
N MET A 597 -6.06 23.76 -7.51
CA MET A 597 -7.18 22.98 -8.05
C MET A 597 -8.44 23.07 -7.18
N LYS A 598 -8.29 23.25 -5.87
CA LYS A 598 -9.38 23.48 -4.91
C LYS A 598 -9.09 24.68 -3.99
N PRO A 599 -9.13 25.92 -4.52
CA PRO A 599 -8.85 27.12 -3.72
C PRO A 599 -9.82 27.32 -2.57
N GLY A 600 -11.06 26.82 -2.67
CA GLY A 600 -12.07 26.92 -1.62
C GLY A 600 -11.81 26.05 -0.38
N ASP A 601 -10.89 25.09 -0.45
CA ASP A 601 -10.58 24.18 0.65
C ASP A 601 -9.50 24.74 1.61
N ASN A 602 -8.97 25.95 1.34
CA ASN A 602 -8.12 26.73 2.25
C ASN A 602 -6.91 25.98 2.85
N GLY A 603 -6.30 25.08 2.10
CA GLY A 603 -5.10 24.34 2.56
C GLY A 603 -5.39 23.12 3.44
N ALA A 604 -6.65 22.71 3.58
CA ALA A 604 -7.03 21.61 4.47
C ALA A 604 -6.45 20.26 4.02
N TRP A 605 -6.41 20.01 2.71
CA TRP A 605 -5.82 18.80 2.14
C TRP A 605 -4.32 18.66 2.45
N GLU A 606 -3.58 19.77 2.44
CA GLU A 606 -2.15 19.78 2.77
C GLU A 606 -1.91 19.43 4.25
N ALA A 607 -2.81 19.82 5.14
CA ALA A 607 -2.74 19.44 6.55
C ALA A 607 -2.99 17.94 6.76
N ASP A 608 -3.97 17.37 6.04
CA ASP A 608 -4.24 15.91 6.06
C ASP A 608 -3.09 15.11 5.42
N GLY A 609 -2.51 15.63 4.34
CA GLY A 609 -1.30 15.10 3.69
C GLY A 609 -0.09 15.05 4.62
N ASP A 610 0.17 16.13 5.35
CA ASP A 610 1.25 16.21 6.35
C ASP A 610 1.02 15.22 7.50
N GLU A 611 -0.22 15.08 7.98
CA GLU A 611 -0.57 14.10 9.01
C GLU A 611 -0.30 12.66 8.55
N PHE A 612 -0.73 12.31 7.34
CA PHE A 612 -0.49 10.99 6.74
C PHE A 612 1.00 10.70 6.56
N LEU A 613 1.77 11.66 6.04
CA LEU A 613 3.21 11.47 5.81
C LEU A 613 4.01 11.38 7.12
N ARG A 614 3.63 12.14 8.16
CA ARG A 614 4.21 11.96 9.52
C ARG A 614 4.00 10.55 10.05
N PHE A 615 2.83 9.97 9.82
CA PHE A 615 2.57 8.58 10.18
C PHE A 615 3.51 7.62 9.41
N LEU A 616 3.60 7.77 8.09
CA LEU A 616 4.50 6.93 7.27
C LEU A 616 5.97 7.08 7.66
N ASP A 617 6.42 8.28 8.02
CA ASP A 617 7.77 8.55 8.51
C ASP A 617 8.05 7.83 9.84
N GLY A 618 7.09 7.87 10.78
CA GLY A 618 7.21 7.18 12.07
C GLY A 618 7.29 5.66 11.92
N ILE A 619 6.58 5.10 10.94
CA ILE A 619 6.66 3.66 10.66
C ILE A 619 7.78 3.29 9.67
N GLY A 620 8.43 4.27 9.05
CA GLY A 620 9.51 4.07 8.07
C GLY A 620 9.05 3.39 6.78
N MET A 621 7.85 3.73 6.32
CA MET A 621 7.25 3.17 5.11
C MET A 621 7.54 4.08 3.92
N GLY A 622 8.13 3.54 2.85
CA GLY A 622 8.38 4.29 1.62
C GLY A 622 7.08 4.62 0.88
N ALA A 623 7.07 5.71 0.10
CA ALA A 623 5.90 6.08 -0.68
C ALA A 623 6.20 6.95 -1.91
N THR A 624 5.33 6.89 -2.92
CA THR A 624 5.33 7.81 -4.06
C THR A 624 4.00 8.54 -4.22
N MET A 625 4.06 9.86 -4.33
CA MET A 625 2.89 10.69 -4.60
C MET A 625 2.38 10.39 -6.01
N TRP A 626 1.07 10.20 -6.15
CA TRP A 626 0.39 10.31 -7.43
C TRP A 626 -0.11 11.76 -7.58
N ALA A 627 0.31 12.53 -8.57
CA ALA A 627 1.32 12.24 -9.60
C ALA A 627 1.93 13.54 -10.17
N SER A 628 2.79 13.42 -11.18
CA SER A 628 3.15 14.47 -12.14
C SER A 628 3.41 13.90 -13.53
N GLY A 629 3.66 14.77 -14.50
CA GLY A 629 4.07 14.36 -15.86
C GLY A 629 4.36 15.55 -16.76
N SER A 630 5.08 15.36 -17.87
CA SER A 630 5.48 16.49 -18.72
C SER A 630 4.32 17.19 -19.45
N TRP A 631 3.15 16.55 -19.53
CA TRP A 631 1.94 17.14 -20.13
C TRP A 631 1.04 17.85 -19.12
N GLU A 632 1.27 17.69 -17.82
CA GLU A 632 0.41 18.24 -16.77
C GLU A 632 0.65 19.75 -16.65
N LYS A 633 -0.26 20.55 -17.24
CA LYS A 633 -0.10 22.00 -17.38
C LYS A 633 -1.21 22.77 -16.71
N LEU A 634 -0.86 23.78 -15.95
CA LEU A 634 -1.84 24.70 -15.38
C LEU A 634 -2.51 25.54 -16.47
N PRO A 635 -3.81 25.85 -16.34
CA PRO A 635 -4.69 25.51 -15.21
C PRO A 635 -5.42 24.15 -15.34
N ALA A 636 -5.14 23.37 -16.39
CA ALA A 636 -5.91 22.18 -16.77
C ALA A 636 -5.15 20.87 -16.51
N CYS A 637 -4.46 20.76 -15.37
CA CYS A 637 -3.75 19.54 -15.00
C CYS A 637 -4.64 18.59 -14.17
N ASN A 638 -4.19 17.36 -13.99
CA ASN A 638 -4.75 16.41 -13.04
C ASN A 638 -4.88 17.06 -11.66
N ILE A 639 -6.00 16.79 -10.98
CA ILE A 639 -6.27 17.31 -9.64
C ILE A 639 -5.18 16.94 -8.63
N LEU A 640 -4.52 15.80 -8.85
CA LEU A 640 -3.43 15.26 -8.04
C LEU A 640 -2.03 15.67 -8.49
N ASN A 641 -1.93 16.54 -9.50
CA ASN A 641 -0.64 17.00 -9.95
C ASN A 641 0.09 17.74 -8.81
N ALA A 642 1.32 17.35 -8.49
CA ALA A 642 2.13 18.01 -7.45
C ALA A 642 3.12 19.04 -8.03
N TYR A 643 3.51 18.87 -9.29
CA TYR A 643 4.45 19.75 -9.99
C TYR A 643 4.03 19.96 -11.45
N GLU A 644 4.06 21.21 -11.93
CA GLU A 644 4.07 21.48 -13.38
C GLU A 644 5.52 21.35 -13.85
N LEU A 645 5.88 20.19 -14.40
CA LEU A 645 7.26 19.89 -14.77
C LEU A 645 7.73 20.66 -16.00
N GLU A 646 6.86 20.91 -16.97
CA GLU A 646 7.22 21.63 -18.19
C GLU A 646 6.07 22.56 -18.60
N PRO A 647 6.34 23.76 -19.14
CA PRO A 647 7.68 24.36 -19.34
C PRO A 647 8.18 25.18 -18.13
N ARG A 648 7.41 25.23 -17.03
CA ARG A 648 7.62 26.23 -15.97
C ARG A 648 8.36 25.73 -14.73
N TYR A 649 8.40 24.41 -14.50
CA TYR A 649 8.95 23.82 -13.28
C TYR A 649 8.29 24.41 -12.01
N THR A 650 6.95 24.51 -12.02
CA THR A 650 6.17 25.12 -10.93
C THR A 650 5.88 24.11 -9.83
N ARG A 651 6.10 24.49 -8.58
CA ARG A 651 5.65 23.73 -7.40
C ARG A 651 4.20 24.05 -7.10
N LEU A 652 3.36 23.03 -6.97
CA LEU A 652 2.01 23.17 -6.42
C LEU A 652 2.05 23.01 -4.90
N SER A 653 0.95 23.30 -4.22
CA SER A 653 0.92 23.32 -2.74
C SER A 653 1.22 21.97 -2.11
N GLN A 654 0.95 20.85 -2.78
CA GLN A 654 1.34 19.53 -2.29
C GLN A 654 2.85 19.35 -2.23
N ALA A 655 3.61 19.92 -3.18
CA ALA A 655 5.07 19.84 -3.23
C ALA A 655 5.70 20.36 -1.93
N ALA A 656 5.18 21.46 -1.38
CA ALA A 656 5.66 22.02 -0.13
C ALA A 656 5.49 21.08 1.07
N VAL A 657 4.49 20.19 1.04
CA VAL A 657 4.31 19.14 2.05
C VAL A 657 5.31 18.00 1.79
N LEU A 658 5.39 17.51 0.56
CA LEU A 658 6.32 16.42 0.18
C LEU A 658 7.77 16.74 0.55
N GLU A 659 8.20 17.98 0.29
CA GLU A 659 9.57 18.46 0.55
C GLU A 659 9.93 18.47 2.05
N ARG A 660 8.95 18.46 2.96
CA ARG A 660 9.17 18.32 4.42
C ARG A 660 9.32 16.88 4.89
N HIS A 661 8.96 15.92 4.03
CA HIS A 661 8.99 14.48 4.31
C HIS A 661 9.96 13.76 3.36
N PRO A 662 11.26 14.12 3.33
CA PRO A 662 12.22 13.48 2.45
C PRO A 662 12.44 12.02 2.83
N GLY A 663 12.81 11.22 1.83
CA GLY A 663 13.21 9.82 2.04
C GLY A 663 14.50 9.74 2.85
N LYS A 664 14.68 8.61 3.56
CA LYS A 664 15.89 8.24 4.29
C LYS A 664 16.47 6.95 3.66
N PRO A 665 17.05 7.03 2.45
CA PRO A 665 17.50 5.85 1.68
C PRO A 665 18.63 5.06 2.34
#